data_AF-A0A5N5SQM6-F1
#
_entry.id   AF-A0A5N5SQM6-F1
#
_cell.length_a   1.000
_cell.length_b   1.000
_cell.length_c   1.000
_cell.angle_alpha   90.00
_cell.angle_beta   90.00
_cell.angle_gamma   90.00
#
_symmetry.space_group_name_H-M   'P 1'
#
loop_
_entity.id
_entity.type
_entity.pdbx_description
1 polymer ?
#
loop_
_entity_poly.entity_id
_entity_poly.type
_entity_poly.pdbx_seq_one_letter_code
_entity_poly.pdbx_strand_id
1 'polypeptide(L)'
;MGRKVILATCSLKQWAMDFQGNYERIVESIHCAKAAGATFRTGPELEITGYSCYDHYYESDTFLHSWEIVAQLLQHPACSNIIIDVGLPIMHKNVAYNCRLVFLNRKILLIRPKLILANDANYREGRWFTPWQKVQQIENHYLPRMIRKITGQSTVPIGDAVLSTLDTCIAHEICEELWNPENPHIPLCFDGVEIIVNSSGSHTEIRKGWQATEYMKIATAKSGGCYVFSNQLGCDGDRVYFPGDARIALNGSIIAMTEPYSLSDVQVIFATIDLESIRVYRHMIRSRSLHAAKSKSYPRIEVDFSLSDDDDIFLPTAVPITVKFPTPEEEIFYGPACWLWDYLRRSCQGGFLLPLSGGVDSCASACVVYSMCNLVINAVRNGESQVLDDVRRIVSQPDYVPSDPKELCHRLFHTVYMGTENSSAETKDRAKRFAKEIGSYHLPIVFDSIVSATLGVFSAATGHIPKFKVRGGTPRENQALQNVQARLRMVLAYLFAQLLLWARGRAGGLLVLGSANVDEALRGYMTKYDCSSADINPIGGFSKIDLRKFLIYVRDKLNLPIIDEFIAATPTAELEPLQKGRIMQSDEVDMGMTYEELSTYGKLRKVEGCGPYSMFCKLIHMWSDKFTPDQVAEKVKVFFRYYSMNRHKMTVLTPSYHAETYSPDDHRFDHRPFLYNLHWTWQFNAIEKALERLALGKQSDKVERTSSSRSAQMPLRSTTKVPTRSSSNPIAGSIGDNRQGVEVRNSEPKVNSLVPSESNYFDCSSSRDALSYSSEESRKRQGSLTNDSQLFKTMRSASINSESDKVLIATSANVF
;
A
#
# COMPACT_ATOMS: atom_id res chain seq x y z
N MET A 1 7.83 -44.60 -2.41
CA MET A 1 8.25 -43.28 -2.96
C MET A 1 7.09 -42.36 -2.71
N GLY A 2 7.26 -41.35 -1.86
CA GLY A 2 6.19 -40.42 -1.57
C GLY A 2 5.73 -39.69 -2.84
N ARG A 3 4.40 -39.57 -3.02
CA ARG A 3 3.81 -39.12 -4.28
C ARG A 3 2.82 -37.97 -4.12
N LYS A 4 1.77 -38.09 -3.30
CA LYS A 4 0.80 -36.99 -3.11
C LYS A 4 0.99 -36.29 -1.77
N VAL A 5 1.20 -34.98 -1.82
CA VAL A 5 1.41 -34.14 -0.64
C VAL A 5 0.29 -33.10 -0.51
N ILE A 6 -0.15 -32.82 0.72
CA ILE A 6 -1.14 -31.78 1.01
C ILE A 6 -0.41 -30.56 1.57
N LEU A 7 -0.39 -29.48 0.79
CA LEU A 7 0.28 -28.22 1.15
C LEU A 7 -0.75 -27.17 1.57
N ALA A 8 -0.51 -26.47 2.67
CA ALA A 8 -1.33 -25.37 3.14
C ALA A 8 -0.61 -24.01 3.05
N THR A 9 -1.37 -22.97 2.70
CA THR A 9 -0.96 -21.56 2.74
C THR A 9 -2.10 -20.70 3.27
N CYS A 10 -1.78 -19.54 3.85
CA CYS A 10 -2.75 -18.71 4.53
C CYS A 10 -2.54 -17.20 4.31
N SER A 11 -3.63 -16.47 4.51
CA SER A 11 -3.68 -15.01 4.57
C SER A 11 -4.18 -14.62 5.97
N LEU A 12 -3.37 -13.87 6.71
CA LEU A 12 -3.65 -13.54 8.12
C LEU A 12 -3.76 -12.04 8.33
N LYS A 13 -4.74 -11.61 9.14
CA LYS A 13 -4.90 -10.21 9.57
C LYS A 13 -3.96 -9.83 10.70
N GLN A 14 -2.67 -9.92 10.45
CA GLN A 14 -1.68 -9.48 11.44
C GLN A 14 -1.83 -7.96 11.71
N TRP A 15 -1.31 -7.53 12.86
CA TRP A 15 -1.27 -6.13 13.27
C TRP A 15 0.15 -5.86 13.77
N ALA A 16 0.76 -4.75 13.32
CA ALA A 16 2.09 -4.36 13.74
C ALA A 16 2.21 -4.33 15.27
N MET A 17 3.17 -5.09 15.82
CA MET A 17 3.45 -5.25 17.25
C MET A 17 2.37 -5.96 18.09
N ASP A 18 1.28 -6.47 17.50
CA ASP A 18 0.27 -7.32 18.15
C ASP A 18 0.77 -8.78 18.30
N PHE A 19 1.86 -8.98 19.05
CA PHE A 19 2.50 -10.30 19.19
C PHE A 19 1.53 -11.40 19.67
N GLN A 20 0.54 -11.06 20.50
CA GLN A 20 -0.45 -12.00 21.01
C GLN A 20 -1.48 -12.38 19.93
N GLY A 21 -2.17 -11.41 19.32
CA GLY A 21 -3.15 -11.70 18.26
C GLY A 21 -2.49 -12.29 17.00
N ASN A 22 -1.26 -11.88 16.69
CA ASN A 22 -0.47 -12.47 15.60
C ASN A 22 -0.15 -13.94 15.87
N TYR A 23 0.23 -14.30 17.11
CA TYR A 23 0.44 -15.69 17.52
C TYR A 23 -0.85 -16.52 17.44
N GLU A 24 -1.97 -15.99 17.92
CA GLU A 24 -3.27 -16.66 17.88
C GLU A 24 -3.72 -16.95 16.43
N ARG A 25 -3.60 -15.97 15.52
CA ARG A 25 -3.89 -16.15 14.08
C ARG A 25 -2.95 -17.17 13.41
N ILE A 26 -1.67 -17.19 13.78
CA ILE A 26 -0.72 -18.20 13.30
C ILE A 26 -1.14 -19.60 13.79
N VAL A 27 -1.44 -19.75 15.08
CA VAL A 27 -1.85 -21.02 15.70
C VAL A 27 -3.14 -21.54 15.07
N GLU A 28 -4.16 -20.70 14.88
CA GLU A 28 -5.41 -21.11 14.21
C GLU A 28 -5.16 -21.56 12.77
N SER A 29 -4.30 -20.85 12.02
CA SER A 29 -3.96 -21.27 10.66
C SER A 29 -3.27 -22.66 10.61
N ILE A 30 -2.52 -23.03 11.65
CA ILE A 30 -1.89 -24.35 11.81
C ILE A 30 -2.94 -25.40 12.20
N HIS A 31 -3.95 -25.04 13.01
CA HIS A 31 -5.09 -25.91 13.30
C HIS A 31 -5.91 -26.22 12.03
N CYS A 32 -6.28 -25.20 11.25
CA CYS A 32 -6.96 -25.37 9.96
C CYS A 32 -6.15 -26.23 8.98
N ALA A 33 -4.84 -25.97 8.84
CA ALA A 33 -3.97 -26.76 7.96
C ALA A 33 -3.97 -28.25 8.35
N LYS A 34 -3.86 -28.56 9.64
CA LYS A 34 -3.86 -29.95 10.13
C LYS A 34 -5.24 -30.61 10.10
N ALA A 35 -6.32 -29.87 10.28
CA ALA A 35 -7.68 -30.38 10.08
C ALA A 35 -7.92 -30.81 8.62
N ALA A 36 -7.25 -30.16 7.66
CA ALA A 36 -7.22 -30.54 6.26
C ALA A 36 -6.17 -31.63 5.91
N GLY A 37 -5.44 -32.17 6.88
CA GLY A 37 -4.40 -33.19 6.66
C GLY A 37 -3.08 -32.67 6.09
N ALA A 38 -2.84 -31.35 6.10
CA ALA A 38 -1.61 -30.78 5.55
C ALA A 38 -0.37 -31.09 6.42
N THR A 39 0.70 -31.54 5.76
CA THR A 39 2.01 -31.83 6.35
C THR A 39 2.99 -30.65 6.22
N PHE A 40 2.61 -29.60 5.49
CA PHE A 40 3.34 -28.33 5.36
C PHE A 40 2.39 -27.13 5.49
N ARG A 41 2.79 -26.11 6.25
CA ARG A 41 2.12 -24.79 6.34
C ARG A 41 3.13 -23.65 6.19
N THR A 42 2.84 -22.70 5.30
CA THR A 42 3.45 -21.36 5.27
C THR A 42 2.43 -20.28 5.64
N GLY A 43 2.92 -19.15 6.15
CA GLY A 43 2.14 -17.93 6.37
C GLY A 43 2.89 -16.68 5.94
N PRO A 44 2.28 -15.48 6.05
CA PRO A 44 2.76 -14.25 5.41
C PRO A 44 4.17 -13.79 5.80
N GLU A 45 4.70 -12.83 5.06
CA GLU A 45 5.99 -12.19 5.37
C GLU A 45 5.94 -11.46 6.72
N LEU A 46 6.98 -11.63 7.54
CA LEU A 46 7.10 -11.02 8.87
C LEU A 46 5.86 -11.23 9.78
N GLU A 47 5.09 -12.31 9.57
CA GLU A 47 3.78 -12.51 10.21
C GLU A 47 3.80 -12.52 11.75
N ILE A 48 4.93 -12.82 12.41
CA ILE A 48 5.02 -12.78 13.87
C ILE A 48 4.93 -11.33 14.40
N THR A 49 5.54 -10.37 13.70
CA THR A 49 5.47 -8.93 14.06
C THR A 49 4.29 -8.22 13.39
N GLY A 50 3.80 -8.75 12.26
CA GLY A 50 3.10 -7.96 11.24
C GLY A 50 4.11 -7.19 10.38
N TYR A 51 3.83 -7.04 9.08
CA TYR A 51 4.80 -6.48 8.13
C TYR A 51 5.17 -5.02 8.42
N SER A 52 4.19 -4.14 8.64
CA SER A 52 4.38 -2.68 8.68
C SER A 52 4.83 -2.11 10.04
N CYS A 53 5.77 -2.76 10.73
CA CYS A 53 6.27 -2.23 12.02
C CYS A 53 7.18 -0.99 11.87
N TYR A 54 7.62 -0.65 10.66
CA TYR A 54 8.50 0.48 10.36
C TYR A 54 9.73 0.55 11.31
N ASP A 55 9.95 1.69 11.96
CA ASP A 55 11.15 1.95 12.77
C ASP A 55 11.20 1.14 14.08
N HIS A 56 10.11 0.46 14.48
CA HIS A 56 10.17 -0.55 15.55
C HIS A 56 11.12 -1.72 15.19
N TYR A 57 11.46 -1.94 13.91
CA TYR A 57 12.52 -2.87 13.53
C TYR A 57 13.95 -2.42 13.92
N TYR A 58 14.13 -1.21 14.46
CA TYR A 58 15.36 -0.81 15.15
C TYR A 58 15.36 -1.15 16.65
N GLU A 59 14.20 -1.45 17.23
CA GLU A 59 14.04 -1.72 18.66
C GLU A 59 14.39 -3.17 18.98
N SER A 60 15.17 -3.40 20.04
CA SER A 60 15.58 -4.75 20.48
C SER A 60 14.39 -5.65 20.79
N ASP A 61 13.30 -5.05 21.25
CA ASP A 61 12.18 -5.72 21.89
C ASP A 61 11.31 -6.39 20.82
N THR A 62 11.25 -5.80 19.61
CA THR A 62 10.69 -6.42 18.40
C THR A 62 11.36 -7.76 18.08
N PHE A 63 12.69 -7.86 18.21
CA PHE A 63 13.41 -9.13 18.02
C PHE A 63 13.22 -10.08 19.22
N LEU A 64 13.17 -9.55 20.45
CA LEU A 64 12.95 -10.34 21.67
C LEU A 64 11.59 -11.06 21.61
N HIS A 65 10.50 -10.28 21.46
CA HIS A 65 9.14 -10.83 21.43
C HIS A 65 8.91 -11.73 20.22
N SER A 66 9.56 -11.46 19.08
CA SER A 66 9.57 -12.41 17.95
C SER A 66 10.12 -13.78 18.33
N TRP A 67 11.23 -13.83 19.09
CA TRP A 67 11.78 -15.09 19.60
C TRP A 67 10.92 -15.71 20.71
N GLU A 68 10.19 -14.93 21.49
CA GLU A 68 9.24 -15.44 22.49
C GLU A 68 8.03 -16.10 21.82
N ILE A 69 7.49 -15.52 20.74
CA ILE A 69 6.46 -16.17 19.92
C ILE A 69 6.98 -17.45 19.27
N VAL A 70 8.21 -17.47 18.74
CA VAL A 70 8.85 -18.73 18.27
C VAL A 70 8.99 -19.75 19.41
N ALA A 71 9.31 -19.32 20.63
CA ALA A 71 9.37 -20.20 21.81
C ALA A 71 7.99 -20.79 22.17
N GLN A 72 6.90 -20.03 22.01
CA GLN A 72 5.54 -20.55 22.19
C GLN A 72 5.15 -21.53 21.07
N LEU A 73 5.37 -21.17 19.80
CA LEU A 73 5.08 -22.02 18.64
C LEU A 73 5.85 -23.36 18.67
N LEU A 74 7.12 -23.35 19.06
CA LEU A 74 7.92 -24.58 19.22
C LEU A 74 7.42 -25.51 20.32
N GLN A 75 6.64 -25.01 21.29
CA GLN A 75 6.08 -25.83 22.37
C GLN A 75 4.64 -26.26 22.09
N HIS A 76 3.88 -25.48 21.30
CA HIS A 76 2.45 -25.65 21.09
C HIS A 76 2.09 -27.02 20.46
N PRO A 77 1.12 -27.77 21.02
CA PRO A 77 0.82 -29.13 20.55
C PRO A 77 0.44 -29.24 19.07
N ALA A 78 -0.24 -28.22 18.53
CA ALA A 78 -0.62 -28.16 17.12
C ALA A 78 0.59 -28.31 16.19
N CYS A 79 1.75 -27.76 16.57
CA CYS A 79 2.96 -27.67 15.76
C CYS A 79 3.77 -28.98 15.66
N SER A 80 3.16 -30.13 15.99
CA SER A 80 3.76 -31.47 15.88
C SER A 80 3.33 -32.15 14.57
N ASN A 81 4.23 -32.88 13.92
CA ASN A 81 4.03 -33.62 12.66
C ASN A 81 3.52 -32.74 11.49
N ILE A 82 4.02 -31.52 11.42
CA ILE A 82 3.82 -30.57 10.32
C ILE A 82 5.09 -29.71 10.19
N ILE A 83 5.59 -29.51 8.97
CA ILE A 83 6.62 -28.50 8.72
C ILE A 83 5.93 -27.13 8.72
N ILE A 84 6.40 -26.23 9.57
CA ILE A 84 5.87 -24.87 9.70
C ILE A 84 6.96 -23.87 9.31
N ASP A 85 6.62 -23.02 8.36
CA ASP A 85 7.37 -21.85 7.95
C ASP A 85 6.68 -20.58 8.48
N VAL A 86 7.44 -19.73 9.20
CA VAL A 86 6.98 -18.44 9.76
C VAL A 86 7.93 -17.28 9.46
N GLY A 87 7.38 -16.07 9.35
CA GLY A 87 8.13 -14.83 9.10
C GLY A 87 8.42 -14.02 10.36
N LEU A 88 9.66 -13.57 10.54
CA LEU A 88 10.09 -12.69 11.64
C LEU A 88 11.42 -11.96 11.35
N PRO A 89 11.72 -10.83 12.01
CA PRO A 89 13.03 -10.19 11.94
C PRO A 89 14.06 -10.94 12.80
N ILE A 90 15.28 -11.15 12.28
CA ILE A 90 16.38 -11.84 12.99
C ILE A 90 17.69 -11.05 12.89
N MET A 91 18.30 -10.83 14.05
CA MET A 91 19.63 -10.25 14.18
C MET A 91 20.70 -11.34 14.10
N HIS A 92 21.55 -11.34 13.07
CA HIS A 92 22.68 -12.26 12.93
C HIS A 92 23.99 -11.47 12.78
N LYS A 93 24.96 -11.70 13.68
CA LYS A 93 26.26 -10.98 13.72
C LYS A 93 26.10 -9.44 13.69
N ASN A 94 25.12 -8.94 14.45
CA ASN A 94 24.73 -7.52 14.51
C ASN A 94 24.23 -6.92 13.18
N VAL A 95 23.74 -7.77 12.26
CA VAL A 95 23.03 -7.35 11.04
C VAL A 95 21.59 -7.85 11.12
N ALA A 96 20.63 -6.96 10.85
CA ALA A 96 19.21 -7.26 10.84
C ALA A 96 18.78 -7.84 9.48
N TYR A 97 18.06 -8.96 9.52
CA TYR A 97 17.50 -9.63 8.34
C TYR A 97 16.00 -9.84 8.52
N ASN A 98 15.23 -9.59 7.46
CA ASN A 98 13.90 -10.14 7.29
C ASN A 98 14.07 -11.64 6.96
N CYS A 99 13.45 -12.53 7.73
CA CYS A 99 13.68 -13.97 7.64
C CYS A 99 12.41 -14.80 7.59
N ARG A 100 12.47 -15.90 6.82
CA ARG A 100 11.73 -17.13 7.12
C ARG A 100 12.47 -17.94 8.18
N LEU A 101 11.74 -18.56 9.09
CA LEU A 101 12.22 -19.56 10.03
C LEU A 101 11.34 -20.79 9.91
N VAL A 102 11.96 -21.92 9.54
CA VAL A 102 11.26 -23.17 9.29
C VAL A 102 11.57 -24.16 10.40
N PHE A 103 10.54 -24.80 10.94
CA PHE A 103 10.68 -25.75 12.05
C PHE A 103 9.71 -26.95 11.91
N LEU A 104 10.08 -28.04 12.57
CA LEU A 104 9.34 -29.30 12.64
C LEU A 104 9.64 -29.95 13.99
N ASN A 105 8.63 -30.50 14.68
CA ASN A 105 8.82 -31.35 15.87
C ASN A 105 9.78 -30.77 16.94
N ARG A 106 9.59 -29.48 17.26
CA ARG A 106 10.41 -28.70 18.21
C ARG A 106 11.89 -28.52 17.82
N LYS A 107 12.24 -28.69 16.54
CA LYS A 107 13.56 -28.39 15.97
C LYS A 107 13.43 -27.33 14.89
N ILE A 108 14.28 -26.31 14.94
CA ILE A 108 14.43 -25.35 13.85
C ILE A 108 15.33 -25.99 12.79
N LEU A 109 14.88 -26.00 11.54
CA LEU A 109 15.55 -26.63 10.40
C LEU A 109 16.45 -25.63 9.69
N LEU A 110 15.91 -24.44 9.37
CA LEU A 110 16.57 -23.41 8.57
C LEU A 110 16.03 -22.02 8.94
N ILE A 111 16.93 -21.03 8.90
CA ILE A 111 16.57 -19.61 8.81
C ILE A 111 16.97 -19.13 7.40
N ARG A 112 16.00 -18.73 6.56
CA ARG A 112 16.25 -18.17 5.22
C ARG A 112 16.03 -16.64 5.26
N PRO A 113 17.10 -15.83 5.30
CA PRO A 113 16.99 -14.38 5.19
C PRO A 113 16.63 -13.95 3.76
N LYS A 114 16.00 -12.79 3.61
CA LYS A 114 15.64 -12.18 2.32
C LYS A 114 16.90 -11.78 1.52
N LEU A 115 16.97 -12.17 0.26
CA LEU A 115 18.06 -11.86 -0.67
C LEU A 115 17.85 -10.50 -1.35
N ILE A 116 16.60 -10.16 -1.67
CA ILE A 116 16.23 -8.99 -2.47
C ILE A 116 15.19 -8.17 -1.70
N LEU A 117 15.54 -6.95 -1.30
CA LEU A 117 14.69 -6.10 -0.45
C LEU A 117 13.86 -5.10 -1.28
N ALA A 118 12.58 -4.95 -0.96
CA ALA A 118 11.67 -3.98 -1.57
C ALA A 118 11.95 -2.55 -1.04
N ASN A 119 12.18 -1.59 -1.93
CA ASN A 119 12.72 -0.25 -1.61
C ASN A 119 12.14 0.90 -2.45
N ASP A 120 11.03 0.65 -3.16
CA ASP A 120 10.31 1.62 -3.98
C ASP A 120 8.89 1.87 -3.44
N ALA A 121 8.22 2.90 -3.96
CA ALA A 121 6.85 3.25 -3.58
C ALA A 121 6.66 3.41 -2.04
N ASN A 122 5.89 2.52 -1.41
CA ASN A 122 5.71 2.49 0.05
C ASN A 122 6.78 1.64 0.76
N TYR A 123 7.43 0.71 0.06
CA TYR A 123 8.41 -0.23 0.59
C TYR A 123 9.76 0.44 0.82
N ARG A 124 10.38 0.15 1.98
CA ARG A 124 11.64 0.76 2.43
C ARG A 124 12.47 -0.21 3.26
N GLU A 125 12.43 -1.49 2.93
CA GLU A 125 13.00 -2.56 3.76
C GLU A 125 14.50 -2.35 4.04
N GLY A 126 15.25 -1.78 3.08
CA GLY A 126 16.67 -1.41 3.23
C GLY A 126 16.94 -0.29 4.25
N ARG A 127 15.90 0.29 4.86
CA ARG A 127 16.01 1.17 6.04
C ARG A 127 16.30 0.35 7.30
N TRP A 128 15.71 -0.83 7.45
CA TRP A 128 15.71 -1.63 8.69
C TRP A 128 16.48 -2.94 8.55
N PHE A 129 16.50 -3.51 7.34
CA PHE A 129 17.07 -4.82 7.03
C PHE A 129 18.22 -4.70 6.03
N THR A 130 19.10 -5.70 6.03
CA THR A 130 20.17 -5.88 5.03
C THR A 130 19.84 -7.10 4.16
N PRO A 131 20.00 -7.05 2.82
CA PRO A 131 19.86 -8.23 1.98
C PRO A 131 20.96 -9.26 2.27
N TRP A 132 20.63 -10.54 2.29
CA TRP A 132 21.63 -11.59 2.47
C TRP A 132 22.47 -11.79 1.20
N GLN A 133 23.72 -11.32 1.22
CA GLN A 133 24.63 -11.32 0.06
C GLN A 133 25.34 -12.67 -0.20
N LYS A 134 25.15 -13.69 0.65
CA LYS A 134 25.89 -14.96 0.56
C LYS A 134 25.02 -16.02 -0.14
N VAL A 135 24.76 -15.80 -1.42
CA VAL A 135 23.98 -16.70 -2.29
C VAL A 135 24.59 -18.10 -2.29
N GLN A 136 23.74 -19.13 -2.24
CA GLN A 136 24.09 -20.56 -2.15
C GLN A 136 25.06 -20.90 -0.98
N GLN A 137 24.99 -20.15 0.13
CA GLN A 137 25.83 -20.33 1.31
C GLN A 137 25.04 -20.21 2.61
N ILE A 138 25.49 -20.96 3.62
CA ILE A 138 24.96 -20.96 4.98
C ILE A 138 26.04 -20.67 6.02
N GLU A 139 25.62 -20.14 7.16
CA GLU A 139 26.42 -19.95 8.37
C GLU A 139 25.68 -20.51 9.59
N ASN A 140 26.37 -20.67 10.72
CA ASN A 140 25.74 -21.09 11.98
C ASN A 140 25.17 -19.88 12.74
N HIS A 141 23.84 -19.80 12.86
CA HIS A 141 23.16 -18.85 13.74
C HIS A 141 23.10 -19.40 15.17
N TYR A 142 23.61 -18.64 16.15
CA TYR A 142 23.57 -19.01 17.57
C TYR A 142 22.23 -18.65 18.20
N LEU A 143 21.39 -19.67 18.45
CA LEU A 143 20.03 -19.48 18.96
C LEU A 143 19.98 -18.74 20.32
N PRO A 144 18.92 -17.98 20.63
CA PRO A 144 18.70 -17.40 21.96
C PRO A 144 18.54 -18.46 23.05
N ARG A 145 18.92 -18.12 24.30
CA ARG A 145 18.90 -19.06 25.45
C ARG A 145 17.52 -19.69 25.70
N MET A 146 16.42 -18.96 25.44
CA MET A 146 15.05 -19.48 25.54
C MET A 146 14.81 -20.64 24.57
N ILE A 147 15.22 -20.49 23.30
CA ILE A 147 15.07 -21.51 22.26
C ILE A 147 15.93 -22.73 22.56
N ARG A 148 17.19 -22.54 23.00
CA ARG A 148 18.09 -23.67 23.33
C ARG A 148 17.51 -24.61 24.40
N LYS A 149 16.77 -24.08 25.37
CA LYS A 149 16.09 -24.87 26.41
C LYS A 149 14.98 -25.78 25.85
N ILE A 150 14.33 -25.36 24.76
CA ILE A 150 13.20 -26.06 24.14
C ILE A 150 13.71 -27.06 23.09
N THR A 151 14.61 -26.63 22.20
CA THR A 151 15.03 -27.43 21.04
C THR A 151 16.27 -28.28 21.31
N GLY A 152 17.05 -27.96 22.33
CA GLY A 152 18.38 -28.54 22.58
C GLY A 152 19.45 -28.14 21.54
N GLN A 153 19.13 -27.31 20.55
CA GLN A 153 20.07 -26.88 19.52
C GLN A 153 20.87 -25.67 20.00
N SER A 154 22.20 -25.71 19.88
CA SER A 154 23.09 -24.57 20.17
C SER A 154 23.13 -23.56 19.01
N THR A 155 23.11 -24.08 17.79
CA THR A 155 23.11 -23.34 16.51
C THR A 155 22.16 -23.98 15.51
N VAL A 156 21.72 -23.19 14.52
CA VAL A 156 20.96 -23.64 13.34
C VAL A 156 21.56 -23.05 12.06
N PRO A 157 21.33 -23.64 10.87
CA PRO A 157 21.68 -23.01 9.60
C PRO A 157 20.94 -21.68 9.40
N ILE A 158 21.68 -20.64 9.00
CA ILE A 158 21.13 -19.42 8.42
C ILE A 158 21.74 -19.16 7.05
N GLY A 159 20.92 -18.84 6.05
CA GLY A 159 21.39 -18.44 4.72
C GLY A 159 20.54 -19.00 3.60
N ASP A 160 21.16 -19.15 2.43
CA ASP A 160 20.49 -19.52 1.19
C ASP A 160 20.65 -21.02 0.91
N ALA A 161 19.60 -21.78 1.25
CA ALA A 161 19.59 -23.24 1.33
C ALA A 161 18.20 -23.82 1.08
N VAL A 162 18.14 -25.13 0.87
CA VAL A 162 16.90 -25.88 0.58
C VAL A 162 16.67 -26.98 1.62
N LEU A 163 15.41 -27.33 1.86
CA LEU A 163 15.01 -28.46 2.71
C LEU A 163 14.83 -29.70 1.84
N SER A 164 15.57 -30.75 2.15
CA SER A 164 15.55 -32.04 1.47
C SER A 164 14.82 -33.03 2.37
N THR A 165 13.63 -33.47 1.98
CA THR A 165 12.78 -34.41 2.76
C THR A 165 12.89 -35.81 2.18
N LEU A 166 12.30 -36.81 2.85
CA LEU A 166 12.33 -38.21 2.38
C LEU A 166 11.64 -38.41 1.02
N ASP A 167 10.74 -37.50 0.64
CA ASP A 167 9.91 -37.58 -0.55
C ASP A 167 10.01 -36.39 -1.51
N THR A 168 10.49 -35.21 -1.11
CA THR A 168 10.55 -34.01 -1.97
C THR A 168 11.64 -32.99 -1.55
N CYS A 169 11.70 -31.85 -2.23
CA CYS A 169 12.66 -30.78 -1.95
C CYS A 169 11.96 -29.40 -2.00
N ILE A 170 12.13 -28.61 -0.95
CA ILE A 170 11.40 -27.36 -0.69
C ILE A 170 12.38 -26.19 -0.56
N ALA A 171 12.07 -25.05 -1.18
CA ALA A 171 12.82 -23.81 -0.98
C ALA A 171 11.90 -22.61 -0.79
N HIS A 172 12.48 -21.51 -0.31
CA HIS A 172 11.75 -20.30 0.04
C HIS A 172 12.25 -19.10 -0.78
N GLU A 173 11.33 -18.42 -1.44
CA GLU A 173 11.46 -17.03 -1.90
C GLU A 173 10.71 -16.11 -0.92
N ILE A 174 10.97 -14.81 -0.94
CA ILE A 174 10.24 -13.83 -0.11
C ILE A 174 9.83 -12.62 -0.94
N CYS A 175 8.52 -12.43 -1.12
CA CYS A 175 7.88 -11.33 -1.84
C CYS A 175 8.57 -10.96 -3.17
N GLU A 176 9.24 -9.80 -3.19
CA GLU A 176 10.04 -9.20 -4.27
C GLU A 176 10.93 -10.19 -5.05
N GLU A 177 11.43 -11.23 -4.38
CA GLU A 177 12.23 -12.28 -5.01
C GLU A 177 11.54 -12.98 -6.20
N LEU A 178 10.19 -13.04 -6.24
CA LEU A 178 9.42 -13.66 -7.32
C LEU A 178 9.54 -12.91 -8.67
N TRP A 179 9.33 -11.59 -8.66
CA TRP A 179 9.21 -10.78 -9.88
C TRP A 179 10.48 -10.00 -10.23
N ASN A 180 11.50 -10.05 -9.38
CA ASN A 180 12.83 -9.56 -9.73
C ASN A 180 13.39 -10.27 -10.98
N PRO A 181 14.12 -9.58 -11.89
CA PRO A 181 14.74 -10.22 -13.05
C PRO A 181 15.72 -11.36 -12.72
N GLU A 182 16.39 -11.32 -11.57
CA GLU A 182 17.30 -12.36 -11.06
C GLU A 182 16.64 -13.18 -9.94
N ASN A 183 15.42 -13.64 -10.20
CA ASN A 183 14.62 -14.43 -9.26
C ASN A 183 15.30 -15.77 -8.85
N PRO A 184 15.38 -16.08 -7.54
CA PRO A 184 15.97 -17.32 -7.03
C PRO A 184 15.35 -18.62 -7.54
N HIS A 185 14.07 -18.64 -7.93
CA HIS A 185 13.40 -19.87 -8.35
C HIS A 185 13.99 -20.52 -9.60
N ILE A 186 14.68 -19.78 -10.48
CA ILE A 186 15.36 -20.36 -11.64
C ILE A 186 16.49 -21.33 -11.19
N PRO A 187 17.54 -20.89 -10.46
CA PRO A 187 18.58 -21.81 -9.99
C PRO A 187 18.04 -22.87 -9.01
N LEU A 188 17.09 -22.54 -8.13
CA LEU A 188 16.44 -23.51 -7.24
C LEU A 188 15.72 -24.63 -8.02
N CYS A 189 14.94 -24.28 -9.06
CA CYS A 189 14.29 -25.26 -9.92
C CYS A 189 15.27 -26.08 -10.74
N PHE A 190 16.47 -25.57 -11.06
CA PHE A 190 17.49 -26.34 -11.76
C PHE A 190 18.16 -27.38 -10.84
N ASP A 191 18.45 -27.05 -9.58
CA ASP A 191 18.91 -28.03 -8.57
C ASP A 191 17.79 -28.99 -8.09
N GLY A 192 16.60 -28.87 -8.66
CA GLY A 192 15.54 -29.86 -8.54
C GLY A 192 14.54 -29.63 -7.40
N VAL A 193 14.59 -28.48 -6.70
CA VAL A 193 13.54 -28.06 -5.75
C VAL A 193 12.17 -28.20 -6.41
N GLU A 194 11.25 -28.96 -5.83
CA GLU A 194 9.95 -29.28 -6.44
C GLU A 194 8.86 -28.30 -5.99
N ILE A 195 8.95 -27.82 -4.74
CA ILE A 195 8.02 -26.89 -4.13
C ILE A 195 8.77 -25.60 -3.79
N ILE A 196 8.30 -24.47 -4.31
CA ILE A 196 8.77 -23.14 -3.89
C ILE A 196 7.68 -22.48 -3.04
N VAL A 197 8.11 -21.88 -1.95
CA VAL A 197 7.27 -21.19 -0.98
C VAL A 197 7.60 -19.70 -1.08
N ASN A 198 6.62 -18.84 -1.33
CA ASN A 198 6.78 -17.39 -1.27
C ASN A 198 5.87 -16.82 -0.20
N SER A 199 6.48 -16.10 0.73
CA SER A 199 5.74 -15.34 1.73
C SER A 199 5.87 -13.85 1.43
N SER A 200 4.74 -13.17 1.38
CA SER A 200 4.63 -11.76 0.96
C SER A 200 3.99 -10.87 2.02
N GLY A 201 4.43 -9.61 2.04
CA GLY A 201 3.73 -8.46 2.59
C GLY A 201 3.40 -7.50 1.45
N SER A 202 2.63 -7.95 0.46
CA SER A 202 2.33 -7.20 -0.77
C SER A 202 0.99 -6.47 -0.66
N HIS A 203 1.02 -5.14 -0.60
CA HIS A 203 -0.17 -4.32 -0.45
C HIS A 203 -0.97 -4.18 -1.76
N THR A 204 -2.26 -3.89 -1.64
CA THR A 204 -3.12 -3.57 -2.79
C THR A 204 -2.60 -2.33 -3.53
N GLU A 205 -2.57 -2.43 -4.85
CA GLU A 205 -2.64 -1.29 -5.77
C GLU A 205 -3.78 -1.60 -6.75
N ILE A 206 -4.63 -0.61 -7.06
CA ILE A 206 -5.84 -0.85 -7.86
C ILE A 206 -5.45 -1.31 -9.28
N ARG A 207 -6.17 -2.31 -9.81
CA ARG A 207 -5.99 -2.96 -11.12
C ARG A 207 -4.72 -3.82 -11.26
N LYS A 208 -4.05 -4.17 -10.15
CA LYS A 208 -2.80 -4.96 -10.14
C LYS A 208 -2.88 -6.35 -9.50
N GLY A 209 -4.00 -6.75 -8.88
CA GLY A 209 -4.12 -8.07 -8.22
C GLY A 209 -3.84 -9.30 -9.11
N TRP A 210 -3.87 -9.14 -10.44
CA TRP A 210 -3.49 -10.16 -11.42
C TRP A 210 -1.98 -10.43 -11.51
N GLN A 211 -1.12 -9.48 -11.14
CA GLN A 211 0.31 -9.53 -11.42
C GLN A 211 0.99 -10.74 -10.76
N ALA A 212 0.78 -10.95 -9.46
CA ALA A 212 1.33 -12.11 -8.75
C ALA A 212 0.86 -13.46 -9.32
N THR A 213 -0.42 -13.57 -9.73
CA THR A 213 -0.94 -14.78 -10.40
C THR A 213 -0.19 -15.07 -11.70
N GLU A 214 0.00 -14.08 -12.56
CA GLU A 214 0.69 -14.29 -13.83
C GLU A 214 2.19 -14.55 -13.65
N TYR A 215 2.86 -13.91 -12.69
CA TYR A 215 4.25 -14.24 -12.34
C TYR A 215 4.39 -15.69 -11.84
N MET A 216 3.51 -16.15 -10.93
CA MET A 216 3.52 -17.56 -10.46
C MET A 216 3.23 -18.57 -11.58
N LYS A 217 2.29 -18.26 -12.49
CA LYS A 217 2.00 -19.10 -13.66
C LYS A 217 3.20 -19.16 -14.60
N ILE A 218 3.85 -18.01 -14.88
CA ILE A 218 5.05 -17.96 -15.73
C ILE A 218 6.20 -18.73 -15.09
N ALA A 219 6.46 -18.55 -13.80
CA ALA A 219 7.50 -19.26 -13.05
C ALA A 219 7.30 -20.79 -13.11
N THR A 220 6.10 -21.27 -12.77
CA THR A 220 5.79 -22.71 -12.77
C THR A 220 5.69 -23.32 -14.16
N ALA A 221 5.22 -22.59 -15.17
CA ALA A 221 5.22 -23.07 -16.56
C ALA A 221 6.64 -23.17 -17.15
N LYS A 222 7.49 -22.18 -16.89
CA LYS A 222 8.87 -22.10 -17.39
C LYS A 222 9.77 -23.18 -16.77
N SER A 223 9.63 -23.39 -15.45
CA SER A 223 10.56 -24.20 -14.66
C SER A 223 10.03 -25.58 -14.28
N GLY A 224 8.71 -25.79 -14.34
CA GLY A 224 8.00 -26.89 -13.68
C GLY A 224 8.09 -26.79 -12.16
N GLY A 225 7.10 -27.34 -11.44
CA GLY A 225 7.06 -27.31 -9.98
C GLY A 225 5.74 -26.79 -9.42
N CYS A 226 5.61 -26.90 -8.09
CA CYS A 226 4.59 -26.21 -7.32
C CYS A 226 5.14 -24.88 -6.78
N TYR A 227 4.28 -23.87 -6.70
CA TYR A 227 4.59 -22.58 -6.12
C TYR A 227 3.46 -22.18 -5.17
N VAL A 228 3.78 -22.08 -3.89
CA VAL A 228 2.86 -21.82 -2.78
C VAL A 228 3.07 -20.37 -2.33
N PHE A 229 2.01 -19.55 -2.35
CA PHE A 229 2.07 -18.13 -2.03
C PHE A 229 1.18 -17.78 -0.84
N SER A 230 1.76 -17.16 0.18
CA SER A 230 1.07 -16.55 1.33
C SER A 230 1.24 -15.04 1.29
N ASN A 231 0.21 -14.27 1.64
CA ASN A 231 0.27 -12.82 1.69
C ASN A 231 -0.58 -12.28 2.86
N GLN A 232 -0.18 -11.17 3.46
CA GLN A 232 -0.84 -10.61 4.64
C GLN A 232 -2.27 -10.13 4.28
N LEU A 233 -3.21 -10.09 5.22
CA LEU A 233 -4.57 -9.62 4.98
C LEU A 233 -4.87 -8.37 5.83
N GLY A 234 -5.78 -7.51 5.39
CA GLY A 234 -6.32 -6.43 6.24
C GLY A 234 -5.45 -5.17 6.30
N CYS A 235 -5.71 -4.34 7.32
CA CYS A 235 -4.90 -3.16 7.65
C CYS A 235 -4.07 -3.38 8.92
N ASP A 236 -2.75 -3.43 8.80
CA ASP A 236 -1.82 -3.75 9.90
C ASP A 236 -1.25 -2.55 10.66
N GLY A 237 -1.62 -1.30 10.32
CA GLY A 237 -1.24 -0.10 11.09
C GLY A 237 -1.05 1.22 10.33
N ASP A 238 -1.00 1.21 8.99
CA ASP A 238 -0.89 2.43 8.16
C ASP A 238 -1.95 2.44 7.03
N ARG A 239 -1.84 3.42 6.13
CA ARG A 239 -2.64 3.66 4.92
C ARG A 239 -2.78 2.51 3.93
N VAL A 240 -1.97 1.46 4.08
CA VAL A 240 -1.96 0.31 3.18
C VAL A 240 -3.00 -0.72 3.63
N TYR A 241 -3.47 -1.51 2.66
CA TYR A 241 -4.31 -2.67 2.87
C TYR A 241 -3.69 -3.84 2.12
N PHE A 242 -3.67 -5.03 2.72
CA PHE A 242 -3.12 -6.23 2.10
C PHE A 242 -4.27 -7.16 1.67
N PRO A 243 -4.31 -7.61 0.40
CA PRO A 243 -5.53 -8.18 -0.18
C PRO A 243 -6.02 -9.50 0.43
N GLY A 244 -5.23 -10.35 1.08
CA GLY A 244 -3.96 -10.87 0.57
C GLY A 244 -4.08 -12.35 0.21
N ASP A 245 -5.15 -12.72 -0.48
CA ASP A 245 -5.03 -13.43 -1.77
C ASP A 245 -3.99 -14.58 -1.90
N ALA A 246 -3.86 -15.43 -0.87
CA ALA A 246 -2.99 -16.60 -0.90
C ALA A 246 -3.42 -17.57 -2.01
N ARG A 247 -2.46 -18.20 -2.69
CA ARG A 247 -2.73 -19.09 -3.83
C ARG A 247 -1.67 -20.17 -4.01
N ILE A 248 -2.03 -21.25 -4.69
CA ILE A 248 -1.13 -22.36 -5.03
C ILE A 248 -1.16 -22.55 -6.56
N ALA A 249 0.02 -22.58 -7.16
CA ALA A 249 0.23 -22.86 -8.58
C ALA A 249 0.97 -24.20 -8.78
N LEU A 250 0.71 -24.85 -9.91
CA LEU A 250 1.35 -26.09 -10.33
C LEU A 250 1.53 -26.09 -11.85
N ASN A 251 2.78 -26.22 -12.33
CA ASN A 251 3.13 -26.37 -13.75
C ASN A 251 2.44 -25.38 -14.73
N GLY A 252 2.20 -24.14 -14.30
CA GLY A 252 1.57 -23.07 -15.12
C GLY A 252 0.08 -22.81 -14.85
N SER A 253 -0.56 -23.62 -14.01
CA SER A 253 -1.97 -23.45 -13.60
C SER A 253 -2.09 -23.02 -12.14
N ILE A 254 -3.11 -22.23 -11.79
CA ILE A 254 -3.53 -22.07 -10.39
C ILE A 254 -4.46 -23.23 -10.03
N ILE A 255 -4.31 -23.80 -8.83
CA ILE A 255 -5.10 -24.94 -8.34
C ILE A 255 -5.87 -24.65 -7.04
N ALA A 256 -5.49 -23.61 -6.30
CA ALA A 256 -6.22 -23.10 -5.14
C ALA A 256 -5.93 -21.59 -4.95
N MET A 257 -6.90 -20.83 -4.46
CA MET A 257 -6.77 -19.39 -4.17
C MET A 257 -7.81 -18.95 -3.13
N THR A 258 -7.48 -18.04 -2.22
CA THR A 258 -8.44 -17.38 -1.32
C THR A 258 -9.14 -16.24 -2.04
N GLU A 259 -10.42 -16.00 -1.73
CA GLU A 259 -11.10 -14.75 -2.11
C GLU A 259 -10.37 -13.55 -1.45
N PRO A 260 -10.05 -12.48 -2.20
CA PRO A 260 -9.43 -11.27 -1.65
C PRO A 260 -10.45 -10.43 -0.86
N TYR A 261 -9.93 -9.52 -0.05
CA TYR A 261 -10.68 -8.52 0.73
C TYR A 261 -11.66 -9.12 1.76
N SER A 262 -11.27 -10.16 2.50
CA SER A 262 -12.10 -10.75 3.57
C SER A 262 -12.18 -9.89 4.84
N LEU A 263 -13.26 -10.06 5.61
CA LEU A 263 -13.37 -9.53 6.97
C LEU A 263 -12.73 -10.43 8.03
N SER A 264 -12.71 -11.75 7.80
CA SER A 264 -12.19 -12.75 8.76
C SER A 264 -10.69 -12.55 9.03
N ASP A 265 -10.25 -12.85 10.26
CA ASP A 265 -8.86 -12.66 10.69
C ASP A 265 -7.89 -13.74 10.15
N VAL A 266 -8.41 -14.90 9.71
CA VAL A 266 -7.62 -16.05 9.23
C VAL A 266 -8.30 -16.69 8.00
N GLN A 267 -7.62 -16.70 6.85
CA GLN A 267 -8.00 -17.52 5.69
C GLN A 267 -6.92 -18.56 5.43
N VAL A 268 -7.30 -19.84 5.30
CA VAL A 268 -6.38 -20.93 4.92
C VAL A 268 -6.92 -21.65 3.69
N ILE A 269 -6.03 -21.95 2.74
CA ILE A 269 -6.29 -22.86 1.63
C ILE A 269 -5.27 -23.98 1.64
N PHE A 270 -5.67 -25.12 1.06
CA PHE A 270 -4.83 -26.29 0.90
C PHE A 270 -5.03 -26.90 -0.48
N ALA A 271 -4.02 -27.59 -0.98
CA ALA A 271 -4.11 -28.37 -2.21
C ALA A 271 -3.30 -29.67 -2.11
N THR A 272 -3.92 -30.78 -2.47
CA THR A 272 -3.24 -32.04 -2.76
C THR A 272 -2.56 -31.94 -4.12
N ILE A 273 -1.25 -32.13 -4.19
CA ILE A 273 -0.50 -32.20 -5.45
C ILE A 273 0.18 -33.56 -5.60
N ASP A 274 0.31 -34.04 -6.84
CA ASP A 274 1.08 -35.22 -7.19
C ASP A 274 2.48 -34.80 -7.64
N LEU A 275 3.52 -35.16 -6.87
CA LEU A 275 4.93 -34.85 -7.14
C LEU A 275 5.40 -35.47 -8.46
N GLU A 276 4.85 -36.61 -8.89
CA GLU A 276 5.18 -37.18 -10.20
C GLU A 276 4.67 -36.29 -11.35
N SER A 277 3.64 -35.47 -11.14
CA SER A 277 3.24 -34.46 -12.12
C SER A 277 4.31 -33.36 -12.29
N ILE A 278 5.10 -33.06 -11.26
CA ILE A 278 6.25 -32.15 -11.35
C ILE A 278 7.41 -32.84 -12.07
N ARG A 279 7.74 -34.08 -11.65
CA ARG A 279 8.87 -34.87 -12.18
C ARG A 279 8.71 -35.16 -13.67
N VAL A 280 7.54 -35.64 -14.09
CA VAL A 280 7.23 -35.95 -15.50
C VAL A 280 7.21 -34.66 -16.35
N TYR A 281 6.57 -33.57 -15.89
CA TYR A 281 6.57 -32.28 -16.59
C TYR A 281 8.00 -31.77 -16.85
N ARG A 282 8.84 -31.78 -15.80
CA ARG A 282 10.25 -31.38 -15.88
C ARG A 282 11.09 -32.32 -16.76
N HIS A 283 10.80 -33.61 -16.76
CA HIS A 283 11.50 -34.60 -17.58
C HIS A 283 11.16 -34.46 -19.06
N MET A 284 9.91 -34.17 -19.42
CA MET A 284 9.50 -33.94 -20.81
C MET A 284 10.20 -32.72 -21.42
N ILE A 285 10.44 -31.66 -20.63
CA ILE A 285 11.17 -30.47 -21.08
C ILE A 285 12.69 -30.77 -21.11
N ARG A 286 13.14 -31.43 -22.20
CA ARG A 286 14.54 -31.86 -22.38
C ARG A 286 15.55 -30.70 -22.34
N SER A 287 15.19 -29.54 -22.90
CA SER A 287 16.03 -28.34 -22.88
C SER A 287 16.30 -27.82 -21.46
N ARG A 288 15.29 -27.79 -20.59
CA ARG A 288 15.44 -27.52 -19.15
C ARG A 288 16.34 -28.56 -18.49
N SER A 289 16.11 -29.85 -18.78
CA SER A 289 16.88 -30.96 -18.19
C SER A 289 18.39 -30.86 -18.50
N LEU A 290 18.77 -30.39 -19.69
CA LEU A 290 20.18 -30.15 -20.06
C LEU A 290 20.85 -28.96 -19.35
N HIS A 291 20.06 -28.04 -18.79
CA HIS A 291 20.55 -26.94 -17.95
C HIS A 291 20.59 -27.34 -16.47
N ALA A 292 19.59 -28.08 -15.99
CA ALA A 292 19.58 -28.70 -14.66
C ALA A 292 20.79 -29.62 -14.43
N ALA A 293 21.19 -30.40 -15.45
CA ALA A 293 22.40 -31.22 -15.40
C ALA A 293 23.74 -30.42 -15.32
N LYS A 294 23.69 -29.08 -15.24
CA LYS A 294 24.84 -28.18 -15.14
C LYS A 294 24.72 -27.16 -13.99
N SER A 295 23.63 -27.14 -13.23
CA SER A 295 23.48 -26.18 -12.13
C SER A 295 24.41 -26.51 -10.97
N LYS A 296 24.82 -25.47 -10.24
CA LYS A 296 25.44 -25.63 -8.92
C LYS A 296 24.38 -26.10 -7.92
N SER A 297 24.75 -27.01 -7.03
CA SER A 297 23.84 -27.45 -5.97
C SER A 297 23.74 -26.45 -4.83
N TYR A 298 22.55 -26.36 -4.24
CA TYR A 298 22.32 -25.59 -3.03
C TYR A 298 22.83 -26.37 -1.80
N PRO A 299 23.19 -25.67 -0.71
CA PRO A 299 23.28 -26.29 0.61
C PRO A 299 21.94 -26.95 0.95
N ARG A 300 21.97 -28.25 1.26
CA ARG A 300 20.79 -29.02 1.64
C ARG A 300 20.75 -29.24 3.14
N ILE A 301 19.58 -29.01 3.72
CA ILE A 301 19.26 -29.45 5.07
C ILE A 301 18.41 -30.70 4.91
N GLU A 302 18.99 -31.87 5.21
CA GLU A 302 18.25 -33.13 5.20
C GLU A 302 17.29 -33.18 6.40
N VAL A 303 16.05 -33.58 6.14
CA VAL A 303 14.93 -33.60 7.10
C VAL A 303 14.33 -35.01 7.10
N ASP A 304 14.42 -35.68 8.24
CA ASP A 304 13.85 -37.02 8.48
C ASP A 304 12.32 -36.94 8.65
N PHE A 305 11.63 -36.68 7.54
CA PHE A 305 10.18 -36.49 7.45
C PHE A 305 9.71 -36.74 6.01
N SER A 306 8.50 -37.26 5.85
CA SER A 306 7.79 -37.35 4.56
C SER A 306 6.62 -36.37 4.57
N LEU A 307 6.38 -35.65 3.48
CA LEU A 307 5.17 -34.83 3.32
C LEU A 307 3.96 -35.65 2.86
N SER A 308 4.19 -36.85 2.33
CA SER A 308 3.18 -37.79 1.85
C SER A 308 3.06 -39.02 2.75
N ASP A 309 1.88 -39.61 2.77
CA ASP A 309 1.57 -40.88 3.43
C ASP A 309 1.84 -42.07 2.47
N ASP A 310 1.99 -43.28 2.99
CA ASP A 310 2.16 -44.50 2.18
C ASP A 310 0.84 -44.94 1.51
N ASP A 311 -0.33 -44.60 2.07
CA ASP A 311 -1.66 -44.89 1.48
C ASP A 311 -2.28 -43.67 0.78
N ASP A 312 -1.47 -42.91 0.03
CA ASP A 312 -1.94 -41.68 -0.64
C ASP A 312 -2.97 -41.92 -1.76
N ILE A 313 -3.21 -43.17 -2.16
CA ILE A 313 -3.97 -43.53 -3.38
C ILE A 313 -5.38 -42.94 -3.39
N PHE A 314 -6.03 -42.82 -2.24
CA PHE A 314 -7.38 -42.28 -2.08
C PHE A 314 -7.45 -40.75 -2.05
N LEU A 315 -6.32 -40.04 -1.84
CA LEU A 315 -6.31 -38.57 -1.81
C LEU A 315 -6.57 -38.00 -3.22
N PRO A 316 -7.60 -37.15 -3.42
CA PRO A 316 -7.87 -36.54 -4.72
C PRO A 316 -6.88 -35.39 -4.98
N THR A 317 -6.20 -35.42 -6.12
CA THR A 317 -5.33 -34.32 -6.57
C THR A 317 -6.15 -33.10 -6.96
N ALA A 318 -5.72 -31.90 -6.57
CA ALA A 318 -6.37 -30.65 -6.94
C ALA A 318 -6.30 -30.39 -8.46
N VAL A 319 -7.36 -29.79 -9.00
CA VAL A 319 -7.51 -29.49 -10.44
C VAL A 319 -7.30 -28.00 -10.74
N PRO A 320 -6.88 -27.62 -11.96
CA PRO A 320 -6.78 -26.22 -12.36
C PRO A 320 -8.09 -25.43 -12.19
N ILE A 321 -8.00 -24.23 -11.63
CA ILE A 321 -9.12 -23.30 -11.44
C ILE A 321 -8.99 -22.07 -12.35
N THR A 322 -10.13 -21.55 -12.81
CA THR A 322 -10.20 -20.27 -13.53
C THR A 322 -10.24 -19.12 -12.52
N VAL A 323 -9.12 -18.46 -12.31
CA VAL A 323 -9.04 -17.25 -11.47
C VAL A 323 -9.89 -16.14 -12.10
N LYS A 324 -10.71 -15.49 -11.26
CA LYS A 324 -11.40 -14.25 -11.58
C LYS A 324 -10.79 -13.14 -10.74
N PHE A 325 -10.59 -11.96 -11.33
CA PHE A 325 -10.17 -10.77 -10.61
C PHE A 325 -11.36 -9.81 -10.47
N PRO A 326 -11.52 -9.13 -9.31
CA PRO A 326 -12.55 -8.10 -9.16
C PRO A 326 -12.37 -6.98 -10.19
N THR A 327 -13.47 -6.32 -10.59
CA THR A 327 -13.35 -5.09 -11.41
C THR A 327 -12.78 -3.94 -10.57
N PRO A 328 -12.29 -2.83 -11.18
CA PRO A 328 -11.79 -1.68 -10.41
C PRO A 328 -12.84 -1.10 -9.45
N GLU A 329 -14.12 -1.14 -9.85
CA GLU A 329 -15.25 -0.71 -9.02
C GLU A 329 -15.49 -1.65 -7.83
N GLU A 330 -15.18 -2.94 -8.00
CA GLU A 330 -15.22 -3.95 -6.93
C GLU A 330 -14.03 -3.83 -5.97
N GLU A 331 -12.84 -3.54 -6.46
CA GLU A 331 -11.67 -3.22 -5.61
C GLU A 331 -11.94 -2.00 -4.73
N ILE A 332 -12.65 -0.97 -5.24
CA ILE A 332 -13.11 0.19 -4.46
C ILE A 332 -14.25 -0.18 -3.49
N PHE A 333 -15.12 -1.14 -3.85
CA PHE A 333 -16.21 -1.62 -3.00
C PHE A 333 -15.71 -2.42 -1.78
N TYR A 334 -14.75 -3.32 -1.97
CA TYR A 334 -14.27 -4.22 -0.92
C TYR A 334 -13.07 -3.65 -0.14
N GLY A 335 -12.01 -3.18 -0.82
CA GLY A 335 -10.73 -2.84 -0.17
C GLY A 335 -10.84 -1.72 0.88
N PRO A 336 -11.27 -0.51 0.50
CA PRO A 336 -11.53 0.60 1.43
C PRO A 336 -12.54 0.25 2.53
N ALA A 337 -13.52 -0.61 2.25
CA ALA A 337 -14.53 -1.02 3.23
C ALA A 337 -13.93 -1.94 4.31
N CYS A 338 -13.13 -2.93 3.91
CA CYS A 338 -12.41 -3.81 4.84
C CYS A 338 -11.31 -3.05 5.60
N TRP A 339 -10.66 -2.06 4.98
CA TRP A 339 -9.72 -1.15 5.64
C TRP A 339 -10.39 -0.30 6.72
N LEU A 340 -11.57 0.28 6.44
CA LEU A 340 -12.35 0.98 7.47
C LEU A 340 -12.80 0.06 8.60
N TRP A 341 -13.18 -1.19 8.33
CA TRP A 341 -13.52 -2.16 9.37
C TRP A 341 -12.34 -2.44 10.31
N ASP A 342 -11.16 -2.73 9.73
CA ASP A 342 -9.95 -2.97 10.51
C ASP A 342 -9.52 -1.71 11.29
N TYR A 343 -9.60 -0.52 10.69
CA TYR A 343 -9.35 0.74 11.41
C TYR A 343 -10.32 0.96 12.58
N LEU A 344 -11.63 0.76 12.40
CA LEU A 344 -12.64 0.98 13.42
C LEU A 344 -12.45 0.05 14.62
N ARG A 345 -12.29 -1.25 14.36
CA ARG A 345 -12.15 -2.25 15.43
C ARG A 345 -10.82 -2.14 16.17
N ARG A 346 -9.72 -1.79 15.48
CA ARG A 346 -8.38 -1.66 16.08
C ARG A 346 -8.20 -0.33 16.84
N SER A 347 -8.75 0.78 16.33
CA SER A 347 -8.76 2.08 17.02
C SER A 347 -9.73 2.19 18.22
N CYS A 348 -10.59 1.18 18.41
CA CYS A 348 -11.58 1.09 19.48
C CYS A 348 -12.55 2.28 19.56
N GLN A 349 -12.81 2.97 18.44
CA GLN A 349 -13.80 4.04 18.36
C GLN A 349 -15.22 3.52 18.18
N GLY A 350 -16.22 4.30 18.62
CA GLY A 350 -17.63 3.90 18.60
C GLY A 350 -18.34 4.10 17.25
N GLY A 351 -17.61 4.55 16.22
CA GLY A 351 -18.09 4.77 14.86
C GLY A 351 -17.29 5.80 14.06
N PHE A 352 -17.92 6.31 13.01
CA PHE A 352 -17.42 7.32 12.08
C PHE A 352 -18.30 8.58 12.09
N LEU A 353 -17.69 9.73 11.76
CA LEU A 353 -18.37 10.97 11.39
C LEU A 353 -17.89 11.46 10.01
N LEU A 354 -18.81 11.79 9.11
CA LEU A 354 -18.50 12.40 7.81
C LEU A 354 -19.22 13.75 7.61
N PRO A 355 -18.49 14.81 7.24
CA PRO A 355 -19.04 16.01 6.61
C PRO A 355 -19.69 15.68 5.25
N LEU A 356 -21.00 15.46 5.23
CA LEU A 356 -21.74 15.06 4.03
C LEU A 356 -22.22 16.31 3.27
N SER A 357 -21.58 16.63 2.15
CA SER A 357 -21.80 17.89 1.41
C SER A 357 -22.95 17.85 0.40
N GLY A 358 -23.44 16.65 0.04
CA GLY A 358 -24.35 16.50 -1.10
C GLY A 358 -23.64 16.45 -2.47
N GLY A 359 -22.31 16.41 -2.48
CA GLY A 359 -21.46 16.20 -3.66
C GLY A 359 -20.87 14.79 -3.75
N VAL A 360 -20.42 14.42 -4.96
CA VAL A 360 -19.91 13.08 -5.37
C VAL A 360 -18.99 12.43 -4.34
N ASP A 361 -17.96 13.14 -3.87
CA ASP A 361 -16.88 12.53 -3.09
C ASP A 361 -17.33 12.18 -1.67
N SER A 362 -18.11 13.05 -1.03
CA SER A 362 -18.75 12.74 0.26
C SER A 362 -19.77 11.59 0.13
N CYS A 363 -20.43 11.46 -1.03
CA CYS A 363 -21.27 10.32 -1.33
C CYS A 363 -20.43 9.03 -1.46
N ALA A 364 -19.26 9.09 -2.11
CA ALA A 364 -18.36 7.95 -2.23
C ALA A 364 -17.80 7.50 -0.87
N SER A 365 -17.30 8.41 -0.01
CA SER A 365 -16.86 8.06 1.36
C SER A 365 -18.00 7.40 2.16
N ALA A 366 -19.22 7.91 2.04
CA ALA A 366 -20.40 7.31 2.68
C ALA A 366 -20.79 5.94 2.11
N CYS A 367 -20.67 5.75 0.79
CA CYS A 367 -20.89 4.47 0.12
C CYS A 367 -19.87 3.41 0.56
N VAL A 368 -18.61 3.77 0.83
CA VAL A 368 -17.61 2.85 1.41
C VAL A 368 -18.04 2.40 2.81
N VAL A 369 -18.50 3.31 3.68
CA VAL A 369 -19.01 2.94 5.02
C VAL A 369 -20.26 2.07 4.94
N TYR A 370 -21.16 2.31 3.99
CA TYR A 370 -22.34 1.47 3.79
C TYR A 370 -21.97 0.09 3.19
N SER A 371 -20.96 0.03 2.31
CA SER A 371 -20.40 -1.24 1.82
C SER A 371 -19.80 -2.04 2.96
N MET A 372 -19.02 -1.41 3.86
CA MET A 372 -18.51 -2.03 5.09
C MET A 372 -19.65 -2.62 5.94
N CYS A 373 -20.75 -1.88 6.14
CA CYS A 373 -21.91 -2.38 6.88
C CYS A 373 -22.54 -3.62 6.20
N ASN A 374 -22.61 -3.66 4.88
CA ASN A 374 -23.09 -4.83 4.13
C ASN A 374 -22.14 -6.04 4.27
N LEU A 375 -20.83 -5.83 4.24
CA LEU A 375 -19.83 -6.89 4.44
C LEU A 375 -19.89 -7.47 5.84
N VAL A 376 -19.99 -6.62 6.87
CA VAL A 376 -20.14 -7.04 8.28
C VAL A 376 -21.40 -7.87 8.48
N ILE A 377 -22.53 -7.43 7.92
CA ILE A 377 -23.80 -8.17 7.94
C ILE A 377 -23.65 -9.55 7.30
N ASN A 378 -22.96 -9.66 6.17
CA ASN A 378 -22.76 -10.93 5.47
C ASN A 378 -21.79 -11.86 6.23
N ALA A 379 -20.73 -11.33 6.83
CA ALA A 379 -19.81 -12.09 7.69
C ALA A 379 -20.54 -12.68 8.91
N VAL A 380 -21.35 -11.88 9.61
CA VAL A 380 -22.17 -12.35 10.75
C VAL A 380 -23.17 -13.43 10.31
N ARG A 381 -23.82 -13.27 9.14
CA ARG A 381 -24.72 -14.29 8.56
C ARG A 381 -24.00 -15.59 8.18
N ASN A 382 -22.73 -15.51 7.81
CA ASN A 382 -21.89 -16.67 7.50
C ASN A 382 -21.32 -17.37 8.75
N GLY A 383 -21.52 -16.80 9.95
CA GLY A 383 -21.06 -17.38 11.22
C GLY A 383 -19.71 -16.89 11.73
N GLU A 384 -19.16 -15.80 11.17
CA GLU A 384 -17.88 -15.20 11.60
C GLU A 384 -18.00 -14.59 13.01
N SER A 385 -17.72 -15.38 14.03
CA SER A 385 -17.89 -15.02 15.46
C SER A 385 -17.07 -13.79 15.86
N GLN A 386 -15.80 -13.72 15.44
CA GLN A 386 -14.92 -12.57 15.68
C GLN A 386 -15.51 -11.26 15.14
N VAL A 387 -16.17 -11.28 13.98
CA VAL A 387 -16.81 -10.08 13.41
C VAL A 387 -18.04 -9.69 14.24
N LEU A 388 -18.84 -10.67 14.68
CA LEU A 388 -20.00 -10.42 15.55
C LEU A 388 -19.59 -9.79 16.90
N ASP A 389 -18.55 -10.32 17.54
CA ASP A 389 -18.08 -9.85 18.84
C ASP A 389 -17.37 -8.48 18.75
N ASP A 390 -16.65 -8.21 17.65
CA ASP A 390 -16.16 -6.86 17.34
C ASP A 390 -17.32 -5.86 17.13
N VAL A 391 -18.39 -6.23 16.43
CA VAL A 391 -19.58 -5.35 16.32
C VAL A 391 -20.17 -5.06 17.70
N ARG A 392 -20.41 -6.08 18.52
CA ARG A 392 -20.97 -5.96 19.88
C ARG A 392 -20.12 -5.04 20.76
N ARG A 393 -18.79 -5.17 20.68
CA ARG A 393 -17.81 -4.31 21.35
C ARG A 393 -17.92 -2.85 20.90
N ILE A 394 -17.90 -2.59 19.59
CA ILE A 394 -17.98 -1.23 19.00
C ILE A 394 -19.32 -0.54 19.31
N VAL A 395 -20.45 -1.24 19.25
CA VAL A 395 -21.76 -0.66 19.61
C VAL A 395 -22.01 -0.63 21.13
N SER A 396 -21.17 -1.31 21.90
CA SER A 396 -21.27 -1.52 23.36
C SER A 396 -22.57 -2.20 23.80
N GLN A 397 -22.98 -3.25 23.08
CA GLN A 397 -24.20 -4.03 23.35
C GLN A 397 -23.93 -5.53 23.14
N PRO A 398 -23.74 -6.34 24.20
CA PRO A 398 -23.38 -7.75 24.09
C PRO A 398 -24.41 -8.62 23.35
N ASP A 399 -25.70 -8.37 23.56
CA ASP A 399 -26.78 -9.17 22.97
C ASP A 399 -27.11 -8.78 21.52
N TYR A 400 -26.49 -7.72 20.99
CA TYR A 400 -26.77 -7.24 19.64
C TYR A 400 -26.26 -8.24 18.59
N VAL A 401 -27.09 -8.49 17.58
CA VAL A 401 -26.77 -9.24 16.38
C VAL A 401 -27.25 -8.41 15.18
N PRO A 402 -26.34 -7.87 14.35
CA PRO A 402 -26.72 -6.99 13.24
C PRO A 402 -27.41 -7.80 12.14
N SER A 403 -28.59 -7.36 11.69
CA SER A 403 -29.42 -8.08 10.70
C SER A 403 -29.76 -7.25 9.44
N ASP A 404 -29.77 -5.92 9.56
CA ASP A 404 -29.97 -4.95 8.47
C ASP A 404 -28.75 -4.00 8.36
N PRO A 405 -28.14 -3.83 7.16
CA PRO A 405 -27.09 -2.85 6.94
C PRO A 405 -27.47 -1.40 7.28
N LYS A 406 -28.73 -0.98 7.12
CA LYS A 406 -29.15 0.40 7.45
C LYS A 406 -29.20 0.61 8.97
N GLU A 407 -29.70 -0.36 9.72
CA GLU A 407 -29.73 -0.38 11.19
C GLU A 407 -28.32 -0.41 11.81
N LEU A 408 -27.40 -1.21 11.26
CA LEU A 408 -25.98 -1.18 11.65
C LEU A 408 -25.32 0.17 11.32
N CYS A 409 -25.57 0.70 10.12
CA CYS A 409 -25.09 2.01 9.70
C CYS A 409 -25.59 3.14 10.62
N HIS A 410 -26.81 3.06 11.15
CA HIS A 410 -27.35 4.03 12.11
C HIS A 410 -26.56 4.12 13.44
N ARG A 411 -25.90 3.01 13.82
CA ARG A 411 -25.08 2.89 15.03
C ARG A 411 -23.63 3.30 14.78
N LEU A 412 -23.07 2.89 13.64
CA LEU A 412 -21.67 3.09 13.31
C LEU A 412 -21.40 4.40 12.58
N PHE A 413 -22.36 4.98 11.85
CA PHE A 413 -22.11 6.10 10.95
C PHE A 413 -22.98 7.32 11.22
N HIS A 414 -22.30 8.46 11.40
CA HIS A 414 -22.90 9.76 11.64
C HIS A 414 -22.55 10.69 10.47
N THR A 415 -23.54 11.39 9.92
CA THR A 415 -23.32 12.33 8.81
C THR A 415 -23.80 13.72 9.22
N VAL A 416 -22.99 14.74 8.94
CA VAL A 416 -23.33 16.13 9.24
C VAL A 416 -23.27 16.98 7.98
N TYR A 417 -24.40 17.58 7.60
CA TYR A 417 -24.45 18.59 6.53
C TYR A 417 -24.30 19.97 7.17
N MET A 418 -23.34 20.77 6.69
CA MET A 418 -22.97 22.05 7.29
C MET A 418 -23.19 23.20 6.29
N GLY A 419 -24.39 23.76 6.30
CA GLY A 419 -24.82 24.84 5.41
C GLY A 419 -24.48 26.25 5.90
N THR A 420 -24.47 27.18 4.95
CA THR A 420 -24.33 28.65 5.14
C THR A 420 -25.35 29.39 4.27
N GLU A 421 -25.41 30.73 4.31
CA GLU A 421 -26.24 31.57 3.40
C GLU A 421 -25.95 31.33 1.90
N ASN A 422 -24.81 30.71 1.59
CA ASN A 422 -24.33 30.39 0.25
C ASN A 422 -24.75 28.99 -0.25
N SER A 423 -25.27 28.13 0.63
CA SER A 423 -25.53 26.72 0.33
C SER A 423 -26.95 26.49 -0.22
N SER A 424 -27.10 25.62 -1.21
CA SER A 424 -28.37 25.39 -1.88
C SER A 424 -29.33 24.52 -1.07
N ALA A 425 -30.63 24.62 -1.37
CA ALA A 425 -31.62 23.71 -0.79
C ALA A 425 -31.42 22.27 -1.32
N GLU A 426 -30.97 22.18 -2.56
CA GLU A 426 -30.74 20.99 -3.35
C GLU A 426 -29.60 20.12 -2.80
N THR A 427 -28.45 20.70 -2.42
CA THR A 427 -27.37 19.93 -1.77
C THR A 427 -27.80 19.43 -0.39
N LYS A 428 -28.50 20.27 0.39
CA LYS A 428 -29.00 19.95 1.73
C LYS A 428 -30.03 18.82 1.72
N ASP A 429 -31.01 18.88 0.82
CA ASP A 429 -32.05 17.88 0.70
C ASP A 429 -31.51 16.55 0.14
N ARG A 430 -30.66 16.60 -0.90
CA ARG A 430 -29.99 15.40 -1.44
C ARG A 430 -29.14 14.69 -0.39
N ALA A 431 -28.34 15.44 0.39
CA ALA A 431 -27.57 14.89 1.50
C ALA A 431 -28.48 14.21 2.55
N LYS A 432 -29.56 14.89 2.97
CA LYS A 432 -30.53 14.37 3.95
C LYS A 432 -31.25 13.11 3.47
N ARG A 433 -31.72 13.08 2.22
CA ARG A 433 -32.41 11.90 1.65
C ARG A 433 -31.45 10.72 1.48
N PHE A 434 -30.23 10.95 1.02
CA PHE A 434 -29.23 9.89 0.89
C PHE A 434 -28.80 9.32 2.25
N ALA A 435 -28.57 10.19 3.24
CA ALA A 435 -28.25 9.78 4.61
C ALA A 435 -29.36 8.90 5.23
N LYS A 436 -30.63 9.17 4.90
CA LYS A 436 -31.79 8.31 5.24
C LYS A 436 -31.74 6.97 4.49
N GLU A 437 -31.41 6.96 3.20
CA GLU A 437 -31.37 5.72 2.41
C GLU A 437 -30.27 4.76 2.86
N ILE A 438 -29.12 5.25 3.33
CA ILE A 438 -28.08 4.39 3.92
C ILE A 438 -28.27 4.12 5.42
N GLY A 439 -29.26 4.75 6.08
CA GLY A 439 -29.57 4.59 7.51
C GLY A 439 -28.75 5.43 8.51
N SER A 440 -27.71 6.13 8.05
CA SER A 440 -26.80 6.91 8.92
C SER A 440 -27.52 7.92 9.81
N TYR A 441 -26.96 8.18 11.01
CA TYR A 441 -27.49 9.22 11.89
C TYR A 441 -27.14 10.62 11.34
N HIS A 442 -28.15 11.36 10.87
CA HIS A 442 -27.93 12.59 10.10
C HIS A 442 -28.28 13.89 10.85
N LEU A 443 -27.37 14.87 10.82
CA LEU A 443 -27.56 16.22 11.38
C LEU A 443 -27.42 17.31 10.29
N PRO A 444 -28.50 17.98 9.88
CA PRO A 444 -28.43 19.13 8.96
C PRO A 444 -28.34 20.45 9.74
N ILE A 445 -27.13 20.98 9.92
CA ILE A 445 -26.88 22.24 10.63
C ILE A 445 -26.67 23.43 9.70
N VAL A 446 -26.85 24.63 10.24
CA VAL A 446 -26.58 25.93 9.60
C VAL A 446 -25.74 26.74 10.59
N PHE A 447 -24.61 27.29 10.15
CA PHE A 447 -23.60 27.84 11.07
C PHE A 447 -23.18 29.30 10.79
N ASP A 448 -23.97 30.05 10.02
CA ASP A 448 -23.68 31.45 9.66
C ASP A 448 -23.39 32.35 10.85
N SER A 449 -24.07 32.16 11.99
CA SER A 449 -23.80 32.91 13.22
C SER A 449 -22.34 32.78 13.70
N ILE A 450 -21.72 31.61 13.51
CA ILE A 450 -20.31 31.35 13.84
C ILE A 450 -19.38 32.01 12.82
N VAL A 451 -19.76 32.01 11.53
CA VAL A 451 -19.04 32.73 10.46
C VAL A 451 -19.08 34.24 10.74
N SER A 452 -20.26 34.80 10.99
CA SER A 452 -20.45 36.22 11.31
C SER A 452 -19.71 36.64 12.59
N ALA A 453 -19.70 35.82 13.64
CA ALA A 453 -18.93 36.09 14.85
C ALA A 453 -17.42 36.12 14.55
N THR A 454 -16.91 35.15 13.79
CA THR A 454 -15.49 35.07 13.40
C THR A 454 -15.05 36.28 12.57
N LEU A 455 -15.87 36.70 11.60
CA LEU A 455 -15.62 37.89 10.77
C LEU A 455 -15.83 39.21 11.55
N GLY A 456 -16.72 39.21 12.54
CA GLY A 456 -16.94 40.33 13.46
C GLY A 456 -15.71 40.62 14.31
N VAL A 457 -15.04 39.60 14.84
CA VAL A 457 -13.76 39.75 15.57
C VAL A 457 -12.69 40.36 14.66
N PHE A 458 -12.53 39.87 13.43
CA PHE A 458 -11.59 40.46 12.46
C PHE A 458 -11.92 41.92 12.15
N SER A 459 -13.20 42.23 11.92
CA SER A 459 -13.66 43.58 11.57
C SER A 459 -13.48 44.57 12.72
N ALA A 460 -13.73 44.14 13.97
CA ALA A 460 -13.50 44.94 15.17
C ALA A 460 -11.99 45.18 15.43
N ALA A 461 -11.14 44.18 15.17
CA ALA A 461 -9.70 44.28 15.39
C ALA A 461 -8.95 45.08 14.30
N THR A 462 -9.51 45.19 13.09
CA THR A 462 -8.82 45.81 11.92
C THR A 462 -9.53 47.03 11.34
N GLY A 463 -10.79 47.29 11.71
CA GLY A 463 -11.65 48.30 11.07
C GLY A 463 -12.10 47.95 9.64
N HIS A 464 -11.75 46.77 9.11
CA HIS A 464 -11.99 46.38 7.72
C HIS A 464 -13.00 45.22 7.63
N ILE A 465 -14.02 45.38 6.78
CA ILE A 465 -15.02 44.34 6.49
C ILE A 465 -14.70 43.69 5.14
N PRO A 466 -14.18 42.44 5.09
CA PRO A 466 -13.86 41.76 3.84
C PRO A 466 -15.12 41.39 3.05
N LYS A 467 -15.05 41.45 1.71
CA LYS A 467 -16.18 41.20 0.81
C LYS A 467 -15.92 40.03 -0.14
N PHE A 468 -17.00 39.34 -0.51
CA PHE A 468 -16.96 38.39 -1.63
C PHE A 468 -16.74 39.12 -2.96
N LYS A 469 -16.14 38.44 -3.94
CA LYS A 469 -15.91 38.92 -5.31
C LYS A 469 -17.20 39.40 -5.97
N VAL A 470 -18.28 38.62 -5.83
CA VAL A 470 -19.63 38.98 -6.30
C VAL A 470 -20.27 40.18 -5.56
N ARG A 471 -19.72 40.60 -4.40
CA ARG A 471 -20.08 41.81 -3.65
C ARG A 471 -19.00 42.90 -3.73
N GLY A 472 -18.10 42.82 -4.73
CA GLY A 472 -17.07 43.84 -5.03
C GLY A 472 -15.76 43.73 -4.25
N GLY A 473 -15.49 42.62 -3.55
CA GLY A 473 -14.23 42.38 -2.86
C GLY A 473 -13.10 41.87 -3.77
N THR A 474 -11.86 41.99 -3.31
CA THR A 474 -10.68 41.47 -4.02
C THR A 474 -10.63 39.94 -4.02
N PRO A 475 -9.87 39.30 -4.94
CA PRO A 475 -9.65 37.85 -4.93
C PRO A 475 -9.07 37.32 -3.59
N ARG A 476 -8.31 38.15 -2.86
CA ARG A 476 -7.75 37.79 -1.55
C ARG A 476 -8.81 37.74 -0.45
N GLU A 477 -9.70 38.73 -0.38
CA GLU A 477 -10.84 38.71 0.54
C GLU A 477 -11.78 37.54 0.24
N ASN A 478 -12.08 37.34 -1.05
CA ASN A 478 -12.96 36.28 -1.51
C ASN A 478 -12.45 34.90 -1.09
N GLN A 479 -11.17 34.59 -1.36
CA GLN A 479 -10.54 33.36 -0.91
C GLN A 479 -10.52 33.26 0.62
N ALA A 480 -10.29 34.36 1.35
CA ALA A 480 -10.30 34.34 2.82
C ALA A 480 -11.69 33.99 3.38
N LEU A 481 -12.77 34.54 2.82
CA LEU A 481 -14.15 34.26 3.21
C LEU A 481 -14.58 32.81 2.92
N GLN A 482 -14.19 32.27 1.77
CA GLN A 482 -14.38 30.83 1.49
C GLN A 482 -13.59 29.97 2.49
N ASN A 483 -12.31 30.29 2.71
CA ASN A 483 -11.43 29.56 3.62
C ASN A 483 -11.95 29.56 5.07
N VAL A 484 -12.53 30.66 5.57
CA VAL A 484 -13.11 30.73 6.91
C VAL A 484 -14.28 29.75 7.05
N GLN A 485 -15.21 29.74 6.09
CA GLN A 485 -16.31 28.77 6.07
C GLN A 485 -15.80 27.33 5.98
N ALA A 486 -14.74 27.07 5.21
CA ALA A 486 -14.16 25.74 5.04
C ALA A 486 -13.51 25.22 6.35
N ARG A 487 -12.74 26.06 7.07
CA ARG A 487 -12.11 25.67 8.35
C ARG A 487 -13.10 25.53 9.50
N LEU A 488 -14.12 26.39 9.57
CA LEU A 488 -15.15 26.29 10.61
C LEU A 488 -15.94 24.97 10.51
N ARG A 489 -16.12 24.41 9.30
CA ARG A 489 -16.68 23.06 9.11
C ARG A 489 -15.79 21.98 9.73
N MET A 490 -14.47 22.07 9.62
CA MET A 490 -13.55 21.13 10.26
C MET A 490 -13.63 21.20 11.80
N VAL A 491 -13.63 22.42 12.36
CA VAL A 491 -13.79 22.63 13.82
C VAL A 491 -15.11 22.03 14.33
N LEU A 492 -16.21 22.24 13.59
CA LEU A 492 -17.51 21.65 13.93
C LEU A 492 -17.51 20.12 13.78
N ALA A 493 -16.92 19.57 12.71
CA ALA A 493 -16.83 18.13 12.50
C ALA A 493 -16.13 17.42 13.67
N TYR A 494 -14.99 17.94 14.14
CA TYR A 494 -14.29 17.39 15.31
C TYR A 494 -15.08 17.55 16.62
N LEU A 495 -15.78 18.67 16.83
CA LEU A 495 -16.65 18.85 18.00
C LEU A 495 -17.77 17.81 18.04
N PHE A 496 -18.43 17.55 16.91
CA PHE A 496 -19.41 16.46 16.81
C PHE A 496 -18.76 15.08 16.94
N ALA A 497 -17.57 14.85 16.39
CA ALA A 497 -16.91 13.55 16.47
C ALA A 497 -16.55 13.17 17.92
N GLN A 498 -16.18 14.15 18.74
CA GLN A 498 -15.87 13.96 20.16
C GLN A 498 -17.13 13.84 21.05
N LEU A 499 -18.22 14.56 20.74
CA LEU A 499 -19.37 14.69 21.66
C LEU A 499 -20.68 14.06 21.17
N LEU A 500 -20.80 13.61 19.92
CA LEU A 500 -22.08 13.12 19.40
C LEU A 500 -22.48 11.75 19.99
N LEU A 501 -21.54 10.87 20.32
CA LEU A 501 -21.85 9.65 21.05
C LEU A 501 -22.30 9.95 22.48
N TRP A 502 -21.61 10.85 23.19
CA TRP A 502 -22.02 11.35 24.51
C TRP A 502 -23.45 11.92 24.48
N ALA A 503 -23.76 12.77 23.49
CA ALA A 503 -25.10 13.34 23.30
C ALA A 503 -26.17 12.29 22.92
N ARG A 504 -25.75 11.11 22.41
CA ARG A 504 -26.60 9.93 22.16
C ARG A 504 -26.58 8.91 23.32
N GLY A 505 -25.96 9.22 24.46
CA GLY A 505 -25.88 8.32 25.62
C GLY A 505 -24.95 7.10 25.43
N ARG A 506 -23.98 7.18 24.50
CA ARG A 506 -22.95 6.15 24.26
C ARG A 506 -21.56 6.64 24.64
N ALA A 507 -20.70 5.71 25.04
CA ALA A 507 -19.28 5.96 25.27
C ALA A 507 -18.47 5.95 23.94
N GLY A 508 -17.22 6.43 24.02
CA GLY A 508 -16.29 6.49 22.89
C GLY A 508 -16.43 7.75 22.04
N GLY A 509 -15.47 7.94 21.12
CA GLY A 509 -15.52 8.97 20.07
C GLY A 509 -15.86 8.39 18.70
N LEU A 510 -15.85 9.26 17.68
CA LEU A 510 -16.00 8.91 16.28
C LEU A 510 -14.73 9.29 15.51
N LEU A 511 -14.30 8.47 14.55
CA LEU A 511 -13.26 8.86 13.59
C LEU A 511 -13.85 9.82 12.56
N VAL A 512 -13.22 10.99 12.36
CA VAL A 512 -13.58 11.92 11.29
C VAL A 512 -13.08 11.36 9.96
N LEU A 513 -14.00 11.18 9.01
CA LEU A 513 -13.70 10.74 7.65
C LEU A 513 -13.47 11.94 6.72
N GLY A 514 -12.38 11.89 5.97
CA GLY A 514 -12.12 12.77 4.84
C GLY A 514 -12.90 12.38 3.58
N SER A 515 -12.96 13.31 2.63
CA SER A 515 -13.52 13.07 1.29
C SER A 515 -12.81 13.85 0.18
N ALA A 516 -11.49 14.07 0.30
CA ALA A 516 -10.69 14.59 -0.80
C ALA A 516 -10.22 13.42 -1.70
N ASN A 517 -10.22 13.58 -3.02
CA ASN A 517 -9.72 12.57 -3.96
C ASN A 517 -8.26 12.82 -4.38
N VAL A 518 -7.67 11.86 -5.10
CA VAL A 518 -6.24 11.86 -5.47
C VAL A 518 -5.86 12.98 -6.44
N ASP A 519 -6.79 13.39 -7.31
CA ASP A 519 -6.56 14.40 -8.35
C ASP A 519 -6.57 15.83 -7.75
N GLU A 520 -7.52 16.10 -6.85
CA GLU A 520 -7.57 17.32 -6.03
C GLU A 520 -6.38 17.44 -5.08
N ALA A 521 -5.94 16.32 -4.47
CA ALA A 521 -4.72 16.29 -3.68
C ALA A 521 -3.50 16.65 -4.54
N LEU A 522 -3.32 16.02 -5.71
CA LEU A 522 -2.22 16.29 -6.64
C LEU A 522 -2.17 17.77 -7.09
N ARG A 523 -3.35 18.35 -7.37
CA ARG A 523 -3.53 19.75 -7.76
C ARG A 523 -3.45 20.72 -6.56
N GLY A 524 -3.59 20.19 -5.36
CA GLY A 524 -3.77 20.91 -4.10
C GLY A 524 -5.00 21.81 -4.07
N TYR A 525 -6.11 21.38 -4.69
CA TYR A 525 -7.39 22.09 -4.73
C TYR A 525 -8.22 21.78 -3.49
N MET A 526 -7.87 22.46 -2.38
CA MET A 526 -8.43 22.28 -1.03
C MET A 526 -7.99 23.47 -0.15
N THR A 527 -8.72 23.80 0.91
CA THR A 527 -8.23 24.76 1.92
C THR A 527 -7.37 24.03 2.94
N LYS A 528 -6.14 24.51 3.18
CA LYS A 528 -5.30 23.93 4.23
C LYS A 528 -6.01 24.06 5.60
N TYR A 529 -6.30 22.92 6.22
CA TYR A 529 -7.08 22.72 7.46
C TYR A 529 -8.61 22.94 7.35
N ASP A 530 -9.23 22.67 6.20
CA ASP A 530 -10.67 22.36 6.11
C ASP A 530 -10.94 20.85 6.29
N CYS A 531 -12.12 20.36 5.90
CA CYS A 531 -12.48 18.92 5.99
C CYS A 531 -11.67 17.98 5.07
N SER A 532 -10.71 18.49 4.29
CA SER A 532 -9.62 17.68 3.74
C SER A 532 -8.61 17.22 4.81
N SER A 533 -8.57 17.90 5.96
CA SER A 533 -7.95 17.45 7.22
C SER A 533 -9.01 16.77 8.10
N ALA A 534 -8.80 15.48 8.33
CA ALA A 534 -9.62 14.53 9.06
C ALA A 534 -8.70 13.44 9.66
N ASP A 535 -9.25 12.42 10.32
CA ASP A 535 -8.43 11.37 10.94
C ASP A 535 -7.93 10.35 9.91
N ILE A 536 -8.84 9.88 9.04
CA ILE A 536 -8.55 8.99 7.91
C ILE A 536 -9.42 9.33 6.69
N ASN A 537 -8.94 9.01 5.49
CA ASN A 537 -9.67 9.27 4.25
C ASN A 537 -9.76 8.00 3.38
N PRO A 538 -10.93 7.34 3.29
CA PRO A 538 -11.08 6.09 2.54
C PRO A 538 -11.00 6.27 1.02
N ILE A 539 -11.08 7.51 0.49
CA ILE A 539 -11.12 7.75 -0.97
C ILE A 539 -9.94 8.54 -1.54
N GLY A 540 -9.02 9.03 -0.70
CA GLY A 540 -7.89 9.87 -1.15
C GLY A 540 -6.88 9.18 -2.06
N GLY A 541 -6.95 7.85 -2.18
CA GLY A 541 -6.18 7.07 -3.14
C GLY A 541 -6.81 6.91 -4.53
N PHE A 542 -8.05 7.38 -4.79
CA PHE A 542 -8.75 7.14 -6.07
C PHE A 542 -8.97 8.41 -6.91
N SER A 543 -9.09 8.20 -8.23
CA SER A 543 -9.42 9.26 -9.18
C SER A 543 -10.90 9.67 -9.11
N LYS A 544 -11.21 10.92 -9.46
CA LYS A 544 -12.60 11.41 -9.57
C LYS A 544 -13.42 10.60 -10.58
N ILE A 545 -12.75 10.11 -11.64
CA ILE A 545 -13.35 9.29 -12.70
C ILE A 545 -13.79 7.94 -12.15
N ASP A 546 -12.95 7.28 -11.37
CA ASP A 546 -13.24 5.95 -10.84
C ASP A 546 -14.19 6.01 -9.64
N LEU A 547 -14.16 7.08 -8.83
CA LEU A 547 -15.20 7.34 -7.82
C LEU A 547 -16.60 7.48 -8.46
N ARG A 548 -16.72 8.11 -9.65
CA ARG A 548 -17.99 8.16 -10.38
C ARG A 548 -18.44 6.79 -10.90
N LYS A 549 -17.53 5.91 -11.33
CA LYS A 549 -17.85 4.52 -11.71
C LYS A 549 -18.26 3.67 -10.51
N PHE A 550 -17.52 3.78 -9.41
CA PHE A 550 -17.83 3.12 -8.13
C PHE A 550 -19.22 3.50 -7.64
N LEU A 551 -19.62 4.78 -7.73
CA LEU A 551 -20.98 5.20 -7.41
C LEU A 551 -22.04 4.54 -8.31
N ILE A 552 -21.79 4.38 -9.61
CA ILE A 552 -22.68 3.63 -10.53
C ILE A 552 -22.77 2.16 -10.10
N TYR A 553 -21.63 1.52 -9.81
CA TYR A 553 -21.60 0.14 -9.30
C TYR A 553 -22.39 0.00 -7.99
N VAL A 554 -22.21 0.91 -7.03
CA VAL A 554 -22.94 0.89 -5.74
C VAL A 554 -24.44 1.11 -5.92
N ARG A 555 -24.84 2.03 -6.81
CA ARG A 555 -26.24 2.26 -7.18
C ARG A 555 -26.91 0.95 -7.61
N ASP A 556 -26.25 0.19 -8.47
CA ASP A 556 -26.80 -1.05 -9.05
C ASP A 556 -26.67 -2.25 -8.09
N LYS A 557 -25.52 -2.37 -7.39
CA LYS A 557 -25.21 -3.46 -6.44
C LYS A 557 -26.05 -3.40 -5.16
N LEU A 558 -26.33 -2.21 -4.65
CA LEU A 558 -27.05 -1.98 -3.38
C LEU A 558 -28.44 -1.33 -3.56
N ASN A 559 -28.91 -1.16 -4.80
CA ASN A 559 -30.19 -0.56 -5.16
C ASN A 559 -30.41 0.85 -4.52
N LEU A 560 -29.49 1.78 -4.82
CA LEU A 560 -29.48 3.14 -4.29
C LEU A 560 -29.68 4.20 -5.40
N PRO A 561 -30.85 4.27 -6.06
CA PRO A 561 -31.08 5.12 -7.25
C PRO A 561 -30.85 6.62 -7.02
N ILE A 562 -30.97 7.09 -5.77
CA ILE A 562 -30.64 8.47 -5.36
C ILE A 562 -29.21 8.89 -5.72
N ILE A 563 -28.28 7.95 -5.92
CA ILE A 563 -26.91 8.22 -6.35
C ILE A 563 -26.85 8.92 -7.72
N ASP A 564 -27.83 8.68 -8.61
CA ASP A 564 -27.89 9.36 -9.91
C ASP A 564 -27.98 10.90 -9.77
N GLU A 565 -28.63 11.41 -8.70
CA GLU A 565 -28.67 12.85 -8.42
C GLU A 565 -27.30 13.44 -8.05
N PHE A 566 -26.41 12.64 -7.46
CA PHE A 566 -25.02 13.07 -7.17
C PHE A 566 -24.16 13.03 -8.43
N ILE A 567 -24.39 12.05 -9.30
CA ILE A 567 -23.67 11.90 -10.57
C ILE A 567 -24.07 13.02 -11.55
N ALA A 568 -25.36 13.38 -11.59
CA ALA A 568 -25.90 14.43 -12.44
C ALA A 568 -25.68 15.86 -11.91
N ALA A 569 -25.43 16.04 -10.62
CA ALA A 569 -25.14 17.36 -10.05
C ALA A 569 -23.79 17.92 -10.56
N THR A 570 -23.78 19.20 -10.93
CA THR A 570 -22.56 19.95 -11.29
C THR A 570 -21.62 20.03 -10.07
N PRO A 571 -20.36 19.57 -10.17
CA PRO A 571 -19.37 19.75 -9.11
C PRO A 571 -19.07 21.23 -8.86
N THR A 572 -19.19 21.69 -7.62
CA THR A 572 -18.94 23.08 -7.20
C THR A 572 -18.73 23.18 -5.69
N ALA A 573 -18.00 24.21 -5.25
CA ALA A 573 -17.92 24.61 -3.85
C ALA A 573 -18.94 25.74 -3.55
N GLU A 574 -20.01 25.42 -2.82
CA GLU A 574 -21.05 26.37 -2.38
C GLU A 574 -20.57 27.29 -1.23
N LEU A 575 -19.54 28.11 -1.52
CA LEU A 575 -18.84 28.99 -0.59
C LEU A 575 -18.92 30.48 -0.97
N GLU A 576 -19.42 30.82 -2.17
CA GLU A 576 -19.72 32.19 -2.61
C GLU A 576 -21.24 32.42 -2.73
N PRO A 577 -21.73 33.66 -2.53
CA PRO A 577 -23.15 33.98 -2.67
C PRO A 577 -23.71 33.69 -4.08
N LEU A 578 -24.74 32.85 -4.14
CA LEU A 578 -25.41 32.42 -5.37
C LEU A 578 -25.99 33.61 -6.16
N GLN A 579 -25.51 33.86 -7.38
CA GLN A 579 -26.11 34.88 -8.23
C GLN A 579 -27.44 34.39 -8.81
N LYS A 580 -28.53 35.11 -8.51
CA LYS A 580 -29.90 34.75 -8.93
C LYS A 580 -30.31 33.31 -8.56
N GLY A 581 -29.82 32.81 -7.42
CA GLY A 581 -30.07 31.45 -6.96
C GLY A 581 -29.40 30.36 -7.81
N ARG A 582 -28.33 30.68 -8.56
CA ARG A 582 -27.60 29.72 -9.39
C ARG A 582 -26.11 29.69 -9.05
N ILE A 583 -25.56 28.49 -9.13
CA ILE A 583 -24.13 28.19 -9.12
C ILE A 583 -23.48 28.86 -10.35
N MET A 584 -22.37 29.57 -10.16
CA MET A 584 -21.69 30.29 -11.25
C MET A 584 -20.53 29.52 -11.90
N GLN A 585 -19.86 28.62 -11.16
CA GLN A 585 -18.57 28.07 -11.57
C GLN A 585 -18.42 26.64 -11.03
N SER A 586 -17.84 25.74 -11.84
CA SER A 586 -17.52 24.37 -11.44
C SER A 586 -16.05 24.21 -11.08
N ASP A 587 -15.74 23.15 -10.34
CA ASP A 587 -14.40 22.89 -9.80
C ASP A 587 -13.32 22.83 -10.90
N GLU A 588 -13.62 22.19 -12.05
CA GLU A 588 -12.70 22.12 -13.21
C GLU A 588 -12.40 23.49 -13.83
N VAL A 589 -13.38 24.40 -13.84
CA VAL A 589 -13.23 25.78 -14.36
C VAL A 589 -12.37 26.62 -13.43
N ASP A 590 -12.48 26.44 -12.11
CA ASP A 590 -11.62 27.12 -11.13
C ASP A 590 -10.20 26.51 -11.06
N MET A 591 -10.07 25.19 -11.22
CA MET A 591 -8.78 24.53 -11.34
C MET A 591 -8.06 24.88 -12.65
N GLY A 592 -8.79 25.26 -13.71
CA GLY A 592 -8.28 25.55 -15.05
C GLY A 592 -7.91 24.29 -15.86
N MET A 593 -8.43 23.13 -15.48
CA MET A 593 -8.11 21.81 -16.02
C MET A 593 -9.17 20.79 -15.58
N THR A 594 -9.43 19.80 -16.44
CA THR A 594 -10.41 18.74 -16.13
C THR A 594 -9.81 17.64 -15.25
N TYR A 595 -10.66 16.80 -14.65
CA TYR A 595 -10.21 15.60 -13.95
C TYR A 595 -9.53 14.59 -14.89
N GLU A 596 -9.95 14.49 -16.16
CA GLU A 596 -9.26 13.68 -17.19
C GLU A 596 -7.81 14.17 -17.41
N GLU A 597 -7.63 15.49 -17.51
CA GLU A 597 -6.30 16.10 -17.62
C GLU A 597 -5.47 15.87 -16.34
N LEU A 598 -6.06 16.04 -15.16
CA LEU A 598 -5.39 15.83 -13.87
C LEU A 598 -4.90 14.39 -13.68
N SER A 599 -5.74 13.39 -13.91
CA SER A 599 -5.33 11.99 -13.80
C SER A 599 -4.26 11.63 -14.84
N THR A 600 -4.28 12.28 -16.01
CA THR A 600 -3.22 12.16 -17.04
C THR A 600 -1.90 12.79 -16.57
N TYR A 601 -1.92 14.03 -16.05
CA TYR A 601 -0.73 14.67 -15.48
C TYR A 601 -0.15 13.86 -14.32
N GLY A 602 -1.00 13.29 -13.46
CA GLY A 602 -0.61 12.44 -12.34
C GLY A 602 0.16 11.20 -12.78
N LYS A 603 -0.41 10.43 -13.71
CA LYS A 603 0.21 9.22 -14.27
C LYS A 603 1.53 9.55 -14.98
N LEU A 604 1.55 10.58 -15.82
CA LEU A 604 2.78 11.05 -16.49
C LEU A 604 3.86 11.47 -15.47
N ARG A 605 3.49 12.23 -14.43
CA ARG A 605 4.41 12.74 -13.40
C ARG A 605 5.01 11.64 -12.51
N LYS A 606 4.18 10.69 -12.06
CA LYS A 606 4.56 9.71 -11.03
C LYS A 606 4.94 8.35 -11.61
N VAL A 607 4.14 7.79 -12.52
CA VAL A 607 4.37 6.47 -13.12
C VAL A 607 5.40 6.57 -14.25
N GLU A 608 5.30 7.58 -15.11
CA GLU A 608 6.27 7.82 -16.20
C GLU A 608 7.39 8.82 -15.85
N GLY A 609 7.51 9.20 -14.56
CA GLY A 609 8.61 10.02 -14.03
C GLY A 609 8.76 11.43 -14.65
N CYS A 610 7.75 11.96 -15.33
CA CYS A 610 7.91 13.16 -16.15
C CYS A 610 7.96 14.46 -15.34
N GLY A 611 9.02 15.24 -15.58
CA GLY A 611 9.06 16.67 -15.26
C GLY A 611 8.36 17.52 -16.35
N PRO A 612 8.38 18.86 -16.25
CA PRO A 612 7.64 19.73 -17.16
C PRO A 612 7.96 19.48 -18.64
N TYR A 613 9.25 19.43 -18.98
CA TYR A 613 9.69 19.27 -20.37
C TYR A 613 9.30 17.90 -20.97
N SER A 614 9.52 16.80 -20.26
CA SER A 614 9.16 15.46 -20.76
C SER A 614 7.65 15.22 -20.77
N MET A 615 6.89 15.81 -19.85
CA MET A 615 5.42 15.81 -19.90
C MET A 615 4.91 16.54 -21.14
N PHE A 616 5.44 17.73 -21.43
CA PHE A 616 5.15 18.46 -22.67
C PHE A 616 5.47 17.62 -23.91
N CYS A 617 6.68 17.05 -24.02
CA CYS A 617 7.08 16.25 -25.18
C CYS A 617 6.21 15.00 -25.42
N LYS A 618 5.58 14.42 -24.40
CA LYS A 618 4.58 13.35 -24.57
C LYS A 618 3.22 13.90 -24.99
N LEU A 619 2.73 14.93 -24.29
CA LEU A 619 1.38 15.46 -24.50
C LEU A 619 1.18 16.14 -25.86
N ILE A 620 2.21 16.73 -26.48
CA ILE A 620 2.10 17.26 -27.86
C ILE A 620 1.79 16.20 -28.92
N HIS A 621 1.97 14.91 -28.59
CA HIS A 621 1.57 13.78 -29.43
C HIS A 621 0.28 13.15 -28.92
N MET A 622 0.17 12.89 -27.61
CA MET A 622 -1.02 12.27 -26.99
C MET A 622 -2.31 13.09 -27.13
N TRP A 623 -2.20 14.42 -27.23
CA TRP A 623 -3.33 15.35 -27.42
C TRP A 623 -3.23 16.14 -28.74
N SER A 624 -2.56 15.58 -29.75
CA SER A 624 -2.38 16.22 -31.06
C SER A 624 -3.69 16.40 -31.85
N ASP A 625 -4.76 15.73 -31.43
CA ASP A 625 -6.15 15.87 -31.85
C ASP A 625 -6.92 16.95 -31.08
N LYS A 626 -6.62 17.15 -29.79
CA LYS A 626 -7.32 18.08 -28.89
C LYS A 626 -6.70 19.48 -28.82
N PHE A 627 -5.37 19.61 -28.90
CA PHE A 627 -4.64 20.85 -28.57
C PHE A 627 -3.43 21.13 -29.47
N THR A 628 -3.10 22.41 -29.68
CA THR A 628 -1.82 22.80 -30.30
C THR A 628 -0.65 22.61 -29.32
N PRO A 629 0.60 22.50 -29.81
CA PRO A 629 1.77 22.44 -28.93
C PRO A 629 1.83 23.59 -27.92
N ASP A 630 1.45 24.80 -28.32
CA ASP A 630 1.43 26.01 -27.48
C ASP A 630 0.38 25.88 -26.35
N GLN A 631 -0.80 25.35 -26.66
CA GLN A 631 -1.84 25.06 -25.67
C GLN A 631 -1.41 23.96 -24.69
N VAL A 632 -0.71 22.92 -25.17
CA VAL A 632 -0.12 21.88 -24.32
C VAL A 632 0.97 22.47 -23.41
N ALA A 633 1.83 23.36 -23.94
CA ALA A 633 2.86 24.03 -23.18
C ALA A 633 2.26 24.86 -22.03
N GLU A 634 1.25 25.69 -22.30
CA GLU A 634 0.57 26.47 -21.25
C GLU A 634 -0.09 25.56 -20.21
N LYS A 635 -0.81 24.52 -20.63
CA LYS A 635 -1.43 23.54 -19.71
C LYS A 635 -0.40 22.88 -18.77
N VAL A 636 0.75 22.46 -19.31
CA VAL A 636 1.85 21.87 -18.52
C VAL A 636 2.49 22.89 -17.57
N LYS A 637 2.73 24.14 -18.03
CA LYS A 637 3.25 25.23 -17.18
C LYS A 637 2.29 25.52 -16.02
N VAL A 638 0.99 25.64 -16.30
CA VAL A 638 -0.06 25.89 -15.30
C VAL A 638 -0.13 24.74 -14.29
N PHE A 639 -0.16 23.48 -14.74
CA PHE A 639 -0.13 22.31 -13.85
C PHE A 639 1.07 22.34 -12.90
N PHE A 640 2.31 22.44 -13.42
CA PHE A 640 3.50 22.40 -12.57
C PHE A 640 3.60 23.60 -11.63
N ARG A 641 3.18 24.80 -12.05
CA ARG A 641 3.12 25.99 -11.19
C ARG A 641 2.14 25.80 -10.02
N TYR A 642 0.95 25.25 -10.26
CA TYR A 642 -0.02 25.00 -9.19
C TYR A 642 0.35 23.81 -8.29
N TYR A 643 0.81 22.70 -8.86
CA TYR A 643 1.35 21.55 -8.11
C TYR A 643 2.45 22.01 -7.13
N SER A 644 3.43 22.77 -7.64
CA SER A 644 4.56 23.22 -6.84
C SER A 644 4.18 24.27 -5.78
N MET A 645 3.27 25.18 -6.10
CA MET A 645 2.75 26.17 -5.15
C MET A 645 1.96 25.53 -4.01
N ASN A 646 1.17 24.49 -4.31
CA ASN A 646 0.31 23.84 -3.31
C ASN A 646 0.95 22.61 -2.62
N ARG A 647 2.18 22.18 -2.97
CA ARG A 647 2.78 20.95 -2.40
C ARG A 647 2.85 20.97 -0.87
N HIS A 648 3.03 22.15 -0.28
CA HIS A 648 2.98 22.41 1.17
C HIS A 648 1.65 22.02 1.87
N LYS A 649 0.60 21.64 1.12
CA LYS A 649 -0.64 21.07 1.67
C LYS A 649 -0.54 19.56 1.89
N MET A 650 0.23 18.84 1.07
CA MET A 650 0.36 17.38 1.13
C MET A 650 1.10 16.91 2.38
N THR A 651 1.98 17.75 2.94
CA THR A 651 2.75 17.49 4.17
C THR A 651 1.90 17.41 5.45
N VAL A 652 0.58 17.65 5.34
CA VAL A 652 -0.41 17.57 6.44
C VAL A 652 -1.77 17.06 5.94
N LEU A 653 -1.79 16.41 4.76
CA LEU A 653 -3.03 15.83 4.24
C LEU A 653 -3.36 14.54 5.01
N THR A 654 -4.65 14.32 5.25
CA THR A 654 -5.18 13.14 5.94
C THR A 654 -4.60 11.83 5.38
N PRO A 655 -4.13 10.89 6.23
CA PRO A 655 -3.70 9.57 5.77
C PRO A 655 -4.86 8.89 5.02
N SER A 656 -4.58 8.49 3.78
CA SER A 656 -5.59 8.08 2.82
C SER A 656 -5.33 6.66 2.32
N TYR A 657 -6.36 5.83 2.19
CA TYR A 657 -6.26 4.46 1.66
C TYR A 657 -5.41 4.41 0.39
N HIS A 658 -4.38 3.56 0.36
CA HIS A 658 -3.48 3.47 -0.79
C HIS A 658 -4.11 2.65 -1.93
N ALA A 659 -4.17 3.24 -3.14
CA ALA A 659 -4.79 2.59 -4.30
C ALA A 659 -4.15 2.95 -5.64
N GLU A 660 -4.28 4.21 -6.11
CA GLU A 660 -3.72 4.63 -7.39
C GLU A 660 -2.20 4.80 -7.33
N THR A 661 -1.53 4.19 -8.30
CA THR A 661 -0.06 4.20 -8.49
C THR A 661 0.53 5.59 -8.78
N TYR A 662 -0.32 6.63 -8.87
CA TYR A 662 0.08 8.02 -9.05
C TYR A 662 -0.16 8.93 -7.83
N SER A 663 -0.50 8.35 -6.67
CA SER A 663 -0.79 9.08 -5.43
C SER A 663 0.24 10.17 -5.10
N PRO A 664 -0.19 11.36 -4.66
CA PRO A 664 0.70 12.46 -4.27
C PRO A 664 1.16 12.39 -2.80
N ASP A 665 0.85 11.33 -2.04
CA ASP A 665 1.19 11.25 -0.61
C ASP A 665 2.67 11.54 -0.32
N ASP A 666 2.93 12.49 0.58
CA ASP A 666 4.28 12.92 0.97
C ASP A 666 4.84 12.08 2.14
N HIS A 667 4.03 11.31 2.87
CA HIS A 667 4.47 10.56 4.04
C HIS A 667 5.15 9.23 3.69
N ARG A 668 4.62 8.47 2.72
CA ARG A 668 5.20 7.18 2.27
C ARG A 668 5.54 7.16 0.78
N PHE A 669 4.55 7.40 -0.09
CA PHE A 669 4.60 6.95 -1.48
C PHE A 669 5.38 7.86 -2.44
N ASP A 670 5.31 9.18 -2.26
CA ASP A 670 5.84 10.16 -3.21
C ASP A 670 6.56 11.32 -2.51
N HIS A 671 7.70 11.02 -1.87
CA HIS A 671 8.55 12.01 -1.20
C HIS A 671 9.05 13.08 -2.18
N ARG A 672 8.74 14.36 -1.92
CA ARG A 672 9.13 15.50 -2.76
C ARG A 672 9.47 16.74 -1.93
N PRO A 673 10.27 17.69 -2.46
CA PRO A 673 10.35 19.03 -1.89
C PRO A 673 8.97 19.68 -1.80
N PHE A 674 8.67 20.40 -0.72
CA PHE A 674 7.45 21.21 -0.57
C PHE A 674 7.70 22.73 -0.73
N LEU A 675 8.97 23.15 -0.81
CA LEU A 675 9.40 24.50 -1.17
C LEU A 675 10.07 24.45 -2.55
N TYR A 676 9.42 25.05 -3.55
CA TYR A 676 9.85 25.04 -4.95
C TYR A 676 10.03 26.46 -5.51
N ASN A 677 10.91 26.61 -6.50
CA ASN A 677 10.87 27.76 -7.40
C ASN A 677 9.65 27.64 -8.34
N LEU A 678 8.60 28.41 -8.07
CA LEU A 678 7.33 28.37 -8.79
C LEU A 678 7.42 28.79 -10.27
N HIS A 679 8.53 29.39 -10.70
CA HIS A 679 8.75 29.82 -12.07
C HIS A 679 9.28 28.71 -12.98
N TRP A 680 9.84 27.62 -12.42
CA TRP A 680 10.42 26.49 -13.18
C TRP A 680 11.29 26.93 -14.38
N THR A 681 12.06 28.01 -14.19
CA THR A 681 12.56 28.85 -15.29
C THR A 681 13.35 28.08 -16.34
N TRP A 682 14.22 27.16 -15.92
CA TRP A 682 15.01 26.34 -16.84
C TRP A 682 14.13 25.36 -17.63
N GLN A 683 13.19 24.70 -16.95
CA GLN A 683 12.31 23.69 -17.53
C GLN A 683 11.27 24.32 -18.47
N PHE A 684 10.75 25.51 -18.15
CA PHE A 684 9.84 26.24 -19.03
C PHE A 684 10.58 26.84 -20.23
N ASN A 685 11.77 27.42 -20.05
CA ASN A 685 12.62 27.87 -21.17
C ASN A 685 13.03 26.72 -22.12
N ALA A 686 13.10 25.48 -21.63
CA ALA A 686 13.30 24.32 -22.48
C ALA A 686 12.06 23.99 -23.34
N ILE A 687 10.84 24.19 -22.80
CA ILE A 687 9.60 24.05 -23.56
C ILE A 687 9.52 25.11 -24.67
N GLU A 688 9.83 26.39 -24.38
CA GLU A 688 9.84 27.44 -25.43
C GLU A 688 10.78 27.07 -26.59
N LYS A 689 12.01 26.64 -26.28
CA LYS A 689 12.99 26.21 -27.29
C LYS A 689 12.56 24.98 -28.09
N ALA A 690 11.63 24.17 -27.58
CA ALA A 690 11.01 23.10 -28.35
C ALA A 690 9.84 23.59 -29.21
N LEU A 691 9.03 24.56 -28.75
CA LEU A 691 8.03 25.24 -29.57
C LEU A 691 8.67 25.96 -30.76
N GLU A 692 9.76 26.70 -30.54
CA GLU A 692 10.58 27.33 -31.60
C GLU A 692 11.00 26.31 -32.66
N ARG A 693 11.54 25.17 -32.25
CA ARG A 693 11.97 24.08 -33.16
C ARG A 693 10.79 23.44 -33.90
N LEU A 694 9.65 23.24 -33.24
CA LEU A 694 8.43 22.70 -33.86
C LEU A 694 7.81 23.69 -34.87
N ALA A 695 7.92 25.00 -34.62
CA ALA A 695 7.52 26.04 -35.56
C ALA A 695 8.43 26.07 -36.79
N LEU A 696 9.74 26.00 -36.60
CA LEU A 696 10.74 25.94 -37.69
C LEU A 696 10.60 24.66 -38.53
N GLY A 697 10.41 23.49 -37.91
CA GLY A 697 10.17 22.23 -38.63
C GLY A 697 8.91 22.27 -39.51
N LYS A 698 7.83 22.89 -39.01
CA LYS A 698 6.61 23.13 -39.82
C LYS A 698 6.81 24.13 -40.96
N GLN A 699 7.89 24.92 -40.95
CA GLN A 699 8.28 25.77 -42.08
C GLN A 699 9.09 24.99 -43.12
N SER A 700 10.07 24.16 -42.71
CA SER A 700 10.80 23.29 -43.65
C SER A 700 9.87 22.30 -44.37
N ASP A 701 8.96 21.64 -43.65
CA ASP A 701 7.98 20.72 -44.23
C ASP A 701 7.07 21.41 -45.27
N LYS A 702 6.74 22.69 -45.06
CA LYS A 702 5.98 23.50 -46.02
C LYS A 702 6.82 23.87 -47.25
N VAL A 703 8.11 24.17 -47.07
CA VAL A 703 9.03 24.46 -48.18
C VAL A 703 9.23 23.21 -49.04
N GLU A 704 9.44 22.03 -48.45
CA GLU A 704 9.59 20.78 -49.20
C GLU A 704 8.30 20.34 -49.90
N ARG A 705 7.12 20.52 -49.27
CA ARG A 705 5.83 20.25 -49.92
C ARG A 705 5.48 21.25 -51.04
N THR A 706 6.09 22.44 -51.07
CA THR A 706 5.91 23.41 -52.16
C THR A 706 7.00 23.36 -53.24
N SER A 707 8.19 22.84 -52.94
CA SER A 707 9.21 22.53 -53.95
C SER A 707 8.85 21.28 -54.74
N SER A 708 8.41 20.21 -54.07
CA SER A 708 7.94 18.97 -54.70
C SER A 708 6.69 19.16 -55.58
N SER A 709 5.85 20.17 -55.32
CA SER A 709 4.74 20.53 -56.20
C SER A 709 5.14 21.34 -57.46
N ARG A 710 6.41 21.71 -57.62
CA ARG A 710 6.90 22.54 -58.75
C ARG A 710 7.71 21.79 -59.82
N SER A 711 8.00 20.51 -59.63
CA SER A 711 8.81 19.69 -60.55
C SER A 711 8.01 18.83 -61.54
N ALA A 712 6.68 18.99 -61.61
CA ALA A 712 5.76 18.07 -62.29
C ALA A 712 5.13 18.61 -63.60
N GLN A 713 5.92 19.20 -64.51
CA GLN A 713 5.47 19.55 -65.87
C GLN A 713 6.53 19.33 -66.97
N MET A 714 6.63 18.09 -67.46
CA MET A 714 6.98 17.76 -68.86
C MET A 714 6.25 16.47 -69.29
N PRO A 715 5.90 16.29 -70.58
CA PRO A 715 4.89 15.31 -71.01
C PRO A 715 5.40 13.89 -71.25
N LEU A 716 4.52 12.90 -71.07
CA LEU A 716 4.79 11.48 -71.35
C LEU A 716 4.77 11.14 -72.86
N ARG A 717 5.48 10.07 -73.21
CA ARG A 717 5.14 9.16 -74.32
C ARG A 717 5.22 7.69 -73.87
N SER A 718 4.29 6.90 -74.39
CA SER A 718 4.27 5.42 -74.61
C SER A 718 5.56 4.61 -74.30
N THR A 719 5.57 3.39 -73.75
CA THR A 719 4.54 2.38 -73.32
C THR A 719 5.28 1.23 -72.54
N THR A 720 4.77 0.07 -72.04
CA THR A 720 3.54 -0.74 -72.23
C THR A 720 3.30 -1.75 -71.06
N LYS A 721 2.08 -2.30 -70.95
CA LYS A 721 1.70 -3.68 -70.50
C LYS A 721 2.40 -4.38 -69.28
N VAL A 722 1.71 -4.34 -68.13
CA VAL A 722 1.10 -5.47 -67.34
C VAL A 722 1.18 -6.87 -68.01
N PRO A 723 1.35 -8.05 -67.32
CA PRO A 723 0.92 -8.48 -65.95
C PRO A 723 2.03 -9.00 -64.99
N THR A 724 1.86 -9.20 -63.66
CA THR A 724 1.10 -10.20 -62.83
C THR A 724 1.45 -11.69 -63.12
N ARG A 725 1.47 -12.67 -62.18
CA ARG A 725 0.88 -12.83 -60.82
C ARG A 725 1.42 -14.12 -60.12
N SER A 726 1.41 -14.21 -58.76
CA SER A 726 1.35 -15.46 -57.92
C SER A 726 2.48 -16.53 -58.06
N SER A 727 2.74 -17.52 -57.17
CA SER A 727 2.42 -17.80 -55.74
C SER A 727 3.26 -19.02 -55.23
N SER A 728 3.06 -19.45 -53.96
CA SER A 728 3.42 -20.74 -53.28
C SER A 728 4.87 -21.04 -52.83
N ASN A 729 5.06 -21.13 -51.49
CA ASN A 729 5.38 -22.33 -50.67
C ASN A 729 5.86 -23.65 -51.35
N PRO A 730 6.54 -24.59 -50.63
CA PRO A 730 7.27 -24.49 -49.33
C PRO A 730 8.52 -25.44 -49.21
N ILE A 731 8.95 -25.75 -47.97
CA ILE A 731 9.64 -26.99 -47.48
C ILE A 731 11.19 -27.15 -47.59
N ALA A 732 11.80 -27.17 -46.39
CA ALA A 732 12.87 -28.04 -45.82
C ALA A 732 14.26 -28.31 -46.45
N GLY A 733 15.23 -28.46 -45.53
CA GLY A 733 16.47 -29.26 -45.63
C GLY A 733 17.70 -28.57 -46.25
N SER A 734 18.96 -29.02 -46.04
CA SER A 734 19.60 -29.76 -44.94
C SER A 734 21.04 -30.14 -45.32
N ILE A 735 22.02 -29.97 -44.40
CA ILE A 735 23.36 -30.65 -44.40
C ILE A 735 24.37 -30.21 -45.49
N GLY A 736 25.68 -30.28 -45.18
CA GLY A 736 26.81 -30.08 -46.11
C GLY A 736 27.49 -28.70 -45.97
N ASP A 737 28.47 -28.42 -45.11
CA ASP A 737 29.70 -29.12 -44.66
C ASP A 737 30.93 -28.95 -45.59
N ASN A 738 32.12 -28.84 -44.98
CA ASN A 738 33.49 -28.94 -45.57
C ASN A 738 33.91 -27.76 -46.53
N ARG A 739 35.05 -27.06 -46.38
CA ARG A 739 36.42 -27.43 -45.95
C ARG A 739 37.26 -26.26 -45.39
N GLN A 740 38.38 -26.62 -44.72
CA GLN A 740 39.76 -26.03 -44.72
C GLN A 740 39.94 -24.53 -45.10
N GLY A 741 40.70 -23.67 -44.38
CA GLY A 741 41.61 -23.85 -43.25
C GLY A 741 43.06 -23.43 -43.58
N VAL A 742 43.71 -22.57 -42.77
CA VAL A 742 45.18 -22.28 -42.68
C VAL A 742 45.44 -21.25 -41.56
N GLU A 743 46.65 -21.23 -40.98
CA GLU A 743 47.08 -20.36 -39.86
C GLU A 743 47.68 -19.01 -40.29
N VAL A 744 47.63 -18.00 -39.40
CA VAL A 744 48.65 -16.92 -39.29
C VAL A 744 48.81 -16.50 -37.81
N ARG A 745 50.03 -16.14 -37.38
CA ARG A 745 50.33 -15.51 -36.08
C ARG A 745 51.44 -14.46 -36.23
N ASN A 746 51.56 -13.55 -35.24
CA ASN A 746 52.60 -12.50 -35.08
C ASN A 746 52.44 -11.27 -36.03
N SER A 747 52.81 -10.03 -35.68
CA SER A 747 53.42 -9.48 -34.44
C SER A 747 53.15 -7.96 -34.23
N GLU A 748 53.31 -7.55 -32.95
CA GLU A 748 53.63 -6.23 -32.33
C GLU A 748 54.10 -5.02 -33.20
N PRO A 749 53.91 -3.75 -32.73
CA PRO A 749 54.89 -3.15 -31.79
C PRO A 749 54.36 -2.15 -30.71
N LYS A 750 55.31 -1.58 -29.94
CA LYS A 750 55.16 -0.78 -28.68
C LYS A 750 55.21 0.75 -28.88
N VAL A 751 54.79 1.53 -27.87
CA VAL A 751 55.10 2.97 -27.65
C VAL A 751 55.32 3.26 -26.15
N ASN A 752 56.08 4.30 -25.76
CA ASN A 752 56.42 4.60 -24.37
C ASN A 752 56.67 6.11 -24.06
N SER A 753 56.17 6.60 -22.91
CA SER A 753 56.73 7.67 -22.02
C SER A 753 56.75 9.21 -22.35
N LEU A 754 56.57 10.02 -21.26
CA LEU A 754 56.91 11.47 -21.01
C LEU A 754 55.97 12.58 -21.61
N VAL A 755 55.44 13.64 -20.94
CA VAL A 755 55.74 14.58 -19.79
C VAL A 755 56.05 16.02 -20.31
N PRO A 756 55.41 17.15 -19.86
CA PRO A 756 55.74 17.82 -18.57
C PRO A 756 54.71 18.73 -17.80
N SER A 757 54.96 18.86 -16.48
CA SER A 757 54.80 19.96 -15.46
C SER A 757 53.77 21.12 -15.48
N GLU A 758 53.20 21.37 -14.28
CA GLU A 758 52.90 22.67 -13.58
C GLU A 758 51.90 23.69 -14.18
N SER A 759 51.17 24.56 -13.44
CA SER A 759 51.07 24.97 -12.01
C SER A 759 49.57 25.25 -11.66
N ASN A 760 49.05 25.58 -10.46
CA ASN A 760 49.58 26.15 -9.21
C ASN A 760 48.90 25.50 -7.97
N TYR A 761 49.57 25.59 -6.80
CA TYR A 761 48.95 25.47 -5.47
C TYR A 761 48.68 26.85 -4.87
N PHE A 762 47.79 26.93 -3.87
CA PHE A 762 47.83 27.99 -2.87
C PHE A 762 47.79 27.37 -1.46
N ASP A 763 48.56 27.94 -0.55
CA ASP A 763 48.90 27.37 0.76
C ASP A 763 48.03 27.93 1.90
N CYS A 764 47.90 27.18 2.99
CA CYS A 764 47.43 27.70 4.27
C CYS A 764 47.96 26.85 5.43
N SER A 765 48.76 27.46 6.30
CA SER A 765 49.69 26.75 7.19
C SER A 765 49.41 26.93 8.69
N SER A 766 49.60 25.81 9.42
CA SER A 766 50.09 25.71 10.81
C SER A 766 49.61 26.68 11.92
N SER A 767 48.85 26.13 12.87
CA SER A 767 49.07 26.25 14.33
C SER A 767 48.15 25.25 15.04
N ARG A 768 48.62 24.23 15.77
CA ARG A 768 49.37 24.16 17.06
C ARG A 768 48.46 24.14 18.29
N ASP A 769 49.01 23.52 19.34
CA ASP A 769 48.50 23.31 20.70
C ASP A 769 47.22 22.44 20.79
N ALA A 770 47.25 21.15 21.17
CA ALA A 770 47.92 20.36 22.22
C ALA A 770 47.12 20.23 23.52
N LEU A 771 46.73 18.99 23.86
CA LEU A 771 47.09 18.31 25.12
C LEU A 771 46.59 16.86 25.10
N SER A 772 47.48 15.92 25.41
CA SER A 772 47.14 14.54 25.78
C SER A 772 46.99 14.44 27.29
N TYR A 773 46.15 13.53 27.79
CA TYR A 773 46.46 12.73 28.98
C TYR A 773 45.58 11.48 29.05
N SER A 774 46.08 10.43 29.70
CA SER A 774 45.44 9.12 29.84
C SER A 774 45.50 8.65 31.30
N SER A 775 44.47 7.88 31.70
CA SER A 775 44.51 6.76 32.67
C SER A 775 45.04 6.94 34.10
N GLU A 776 44.38 6.24 35.04
CA GLU A 776 44.89 5.87 36.39
C GLU A 776 45.00 7.03 37.43
N GLU A 777 44.83 6.84 38.76
CA GLU A 777 44.39 5.67 39.55
C GLU A 777 43.75 6.07 40.93
N SER A 778 43.16 5.09 41.62
CA SER A 778 43.17 4.88 43.09
C SER A 778 42.60 5.89 44.15
N ARG A 779 41.63 5.33 44.91
CA ARG A 779 41.57 5.19 46.41
C ARG A 779 40.95 6.27 47.34
N LYS A 780 39.82 5.82 47.94
CA LYS A 780 39.52 5.71 49.39
C LYS A 780 39.63 6.95 50.31
N ARG A 781 38.47 7.39 50.84
CA ARG A 781 38.04 7.36 52.28
C ARG A 781 36.65 8.04 52.38
N GLN A 782 35.80 7.93 53.41
CA GLN A 782 35.39 6.89 54.38
C GLN A 782 34.69 7.64 55.55
N GLY A 783 33.38 7.43 55.74
CA GLY A 783 32.57 7.98 56.85
C GLY A 783 32.06 9.43 56.68
N SER A 784 31.09 9.92 57.46
CA SER A 784 30.12 9.24 58.36
C SER A 784 29.16 10.24 59.03
N LEU A 785 27.88 9.89 59.22
CA LEU A 785 26.90 10.56 60.13
C LEU A 785 26.48 12.00 59.69
N THR A 786 25.38 12.64 60.12
CA THR A 786 24.30 12.30 61.10
C THR A 786 22.96 12.95 60.67
N ASN A 787 21.87 12.70 61.41
CA ASN A 787 20.54 13.34 61.24
C ASN A 787 20.52 14.83 61.63
N ASP A 788 19.66 15.63 61.00
CA ASP A 788 18.46 16.27 61.60
C ASP A 788 17.73 17.12 60.51
N SER A 789 16.41 17.28 60.39
CA SER A 789 15.19 17.12 61.20
C SER A 789 14.49 18.45 61.60
N GLN A 790 13.20 18.52 61.25
CA GLN A 790 12.15 19.51 61.63
C GLN A 790 12.38 21.03 61.46
N LEU A 791 11.45 21.66 60.73
CA LEU A 791 10.63 22.75 61.27
C LEU A 791 9.25 22.82 60.56
N PHE A 792 8.27 23.51 61.16
CA PHE A 792 6.82 23.24 60.97
C PHE A 792 5.98 24.50 61.26
N LYS A 793 4.68 24.48 60.88
CA LYS A 793 3.61 25.49 61.19
C LYS A 793 3.65 26.76 60.30
N THR A 794 2.56 27.46 59.95
CA THR A 794 1.09 27.37 60.19
C THR A 794 0.36 28.15 59.05
N MET A 795 -0.98 28.31 58.90
CA MET A 795 -2.21 28.05 59.68
C MET A 795 -3.37 27.67 58.69
N ARG A 796 -4.44 26.95 59.07
CA ARG A 796 -5.80 27.41 59.51
C ARG A 796 -6.47 28.56 58.70
N SER A 797 -7.80 28.59 58.50
CA SER A 797 -8.87 27.57 58.60
C SER A 797 -10.24 28.18 58.23
N ALA A 798 -11.14 27.42 57.59
CA ALA A 798 -12.59 27.66 57.61
C ALA A 798 -13.35 26.34 57.40
N SER A 799 -14.48 26.13 58.08
CA SER A 799 -15.20 24.84 58.13
C SER A 799 -16.63 24.96 58.67
N ILE A 800 -17.58 24.25 58.05
CA ILE A 800 -18.92 23.83 58.54
C ILE A 800 -19.39 22.78 57.52
N ASN A 801 -19.50 21.49 57.83
CA ASN A 801 -20.46 20.77 58.70
C ASN A 801 -21.83 20.48 58.03
N SER A 802 -22.01 19.25 57.54
CA SER A 802 -23.12 18.39 57.99
C SER A 802 -22.83 16.90 57.77
N GLU A 803 -23.38 16.07 58.66
CA GLU A 803 -23.52 14.62 58.61
C GLU A 803 -24.50 14.17 57.49
N SER A 804 -24.69 12.90 57.13
CA SER A 804 -23.86 11.68 57.17
C SER A 804 -24.65 10.55 56.48
N ASP A 805 -24.02 9.62 55.75
CA ASP A 805 -24.57 8.25 55.68
C ASP A 805 -23.55 7.18 55.24
N LYS A 806 -23.86 5.90 55.48
CA LYS A 806 -22.96 4.74 55.24
C LYS A 806 -23.52 3.75 54.22
N VAL A 807 -22.81 3.52 53.12
CA VAL A 807 -22.88 2.25 52.37
C VAL A 807 -21.47 1.88 51.88
N LEU A 808 -21.12 0.59 51.91
CA LEU A 808 -19.86 0.07 51.35
C LEU A 808 -19.99 -0.12 49.83
N ILE A 809 -18.89 0.01 49.09
CA ILE A 809 -18.33 -1.04 48.20
C ILE A 809 -16.93 -0.61 47.75
N ALA A 810 -16.09 -1.56 47.36
CA ALA A 810 -14.64 -1.41 47.26
C ALA A 810 -14.12 -1.14 45.83
N THR A 811 -12.99 -0.42 45.78
CA THR A 811 -11.88 -0.57 44.81
C THR A 811 -12.21 -0.76 43.32
N SER A 812 -12.04 0.31 42.55
CA SER A 812 -11.43 0.25 41.23
C SER A 812 -10.44 1.42 41.10
N ALA A 813 -9.17 1.12 40.84
CA ALA A 813 -8.10 2.11 40.74
C ALA A 813 -7.28 1.90 39.48
N ASN A 814 -6.91 3.02 38.85
CA ASN A 814 -5.91 3.16 37.80
C ASN A 814 -6.13 2.35 36.51
N VAL A 815 -6.74 3.03 35.53
CA VAL A 815 -6.33 2.91 34.12
C VAL A 815 -5.66 4.22 33.74
N PHE A 816 -4.52 4.15 33.06
CA PHE A 816 -3.83 5.22 32.33
C PHE A 816 -3.26 4.61 31.05
#